data_AF-A0A031LTG6-F1
#
_entry.id   AF-A0A031LTG6-F1
#
_cell.length_a   1.000
_cell.length_b   1.000
_cell.length_c   1.000
_cell.angle_alpha   90.00
_cell.angle_beta   90.00
_cell.angle_gamma   90.00
#
_symmetry.space_group_name_H-M   'P 1'
#
loop_
_entity.id
_entity.type
_entity.pdbx_description
1 polymer ?
#
loop_
_entity_poly.entity_id
_entity_poly.type
_entity_poly.pdbx_seq_one_letter_code
_entity_poly.pdbx_strand_id
1 'polypeptide(L)'
;MTYVRCYMCKNMCGIVATSEGGKVRVAANRDHPQPGICGRGAAGPFLLTHPDRLKGPLIRKGKDLVQAKWNDVLDETVKYLKELRDDGHPEYLAITFHDYGKELLERFGNLYGTPNVIGHEAVCHGPRTVASILVLGAEGPRSIDPDYPNSKFTVFIGRNPLEGIVPDIVRRIEEGRNKGMKIAVIDPRKSVLAQRYADRWIAISPGGDTAFLLAVIYYMIDKGMYDEDFLLKFSNASLVIYEDMSPSNIYHTSLFFEGEIEGKKAFTVFSRLKQEAKKAYDRLQELTGTSYGDVEYIAENLWKNRPSAVIDDAWHTSFSVDSTYTWMAAFTINAMIGNLDKKGGLIFSKKPKIYLNEKTNISAKRIDRYKYPLTYSAFPEVTKAILTGKPYPIKALLVVATNLDGREPNSELVRKALEKLDFLAVVDVMPSDVTNYADVVFAESTYLEREELPLPVGWTLEPWIDVHQKTVDPLYDTKPLWWIILELERRLGLANDTFDSLEEKILNQLNVNKEELYKKGCIKLEGDIYEVYPYKRQLNTPSGRIEIYSERLYRNGYFPIPTFVDNKVKPNDVDEFYLITGHTLYHTQDSITFDIPTLIKLAPDNPVWISPKRASTLKIKDGDAVELFSTTTGQKVSCKVKVAEGIRDDTAFAYFGFGRHSKGERVAYGHGFDVNAVISNELVDNISGGIAQSLNIVKIEKRNN
;
A
#
# COMPACT_ATOMS: atom_id res chain seq x y z
N MET A 1 -20.99 -26.36 -2.72
CA MET A 1 -19.64 -25.76 -2.68
C MET A 1 -19.70 -24.48 -3.48
N THR A 2 -19.01 -23.43 -3.03
CA THR A 2 -18.98 -22.11 -3.67
C THR A 2 -17.54 -21.61 -3.80
N TYR A 3 -17.25 -20.87 -4.86
CA TYR A 3 -15.97 -20.19 -5.08
C TYR A 3 -16.01 -18.79 -4.49
N VAL A 4 -15.04 -18.46 -3.65
CA VAL A 4 -15.08 -17.27 -2.80
C VAL A 4 -13.70 -16.62 -2.77
N ARG A 5 -13.67 -15.29 -2.78
CA ARG A 5 -12.46 -14.52 -2.46
C ARG A 5 -12.38 -14.32 -0.96
N CYS A 6 -11.21 -14.59 -0.37
CA CYS A 6 -10.99 -14.33 1.05
C CYS A 6 -10.77 -12.83 1.30
N TYR A 7 -11.74 -12.15 1.93
CA TYR A 7 -11.67 -10.72 2.26
C TYR A 7 -11.03 -10.40 3.62
N MET A 8 -10.29 -11.34 4.22
CA MET A 8 -9.56 -11.08 5.48
C MET A 8 -8.30 -10.22 5.29
N CYS A 9 -7.88 -9.98 4.04
CA CYS A 9 -6.87 -8.99 3.63
C CYS A 9 -6.98 -8.68 2.14
N LYS A 10 -6.26 -7.67 1.64
CA LYS A 10 -6.28 -7.27 0.22
C LYS A 10 -5.77 -8.32 -0.78
N ASN A 11 -5.09 -9.38 -0.33
CA ASN A 11 -4.61 -10.39 -1.27
C ASN A 11 -5.76 -11.11 -1.98
N MET A 12 -6.95 -11.21 -1.35
CA MET A 12 -8.14 -11.83 -1.96
C MET A 12 -7.89 -13.27 -2.45
N CYS A 13 -7.18 -14.09 -1.66
CA CYS A 13 -6.87 -15.46 -2.05
C CYS A 13 -8.14 -16.23 -2.43
N GLY A 14 -8.09 -17.00 -3.51
CA GLY A 14 -9.18 -17.88 -3.91
C GLY A 14 -9.35 -19.03 -2.93
N ILE A 15 -10.55 -19.16 -2.39
CA ILE A 15 -10.93 -20.23 -1.46
C ILE A 15 -12.21 -20.91 -1.95
N VAL A 16 -12.43 -22.13 -1.49
CA VAL A 16 -13.72 -22.83 -1.61
C VAL A 16 -14.42 -22.82 -0.26
N ALA A 17 -15.72 -22.62 -0.28
CA ALA A 17 -16.56 -22.66 0.91
C ALA A 17 -17.68 -23.69 0.77
N THR A 18 -17.92 -24.43 1.84
CA THR A 18 -19.02 -25.40 1.96
C THR A 18 -19.86 -25.09 3.19
N SER A 19 -21.17 -25.31 3.09
CA SER A 19 -22.12 -25.18 4.20
C SER A 19 -22.80 -26.52 4.42
N GLU A 20 -22.71 -27.05 5.64
CA GLU A 20 -23.34 -28.31 6.04
C GLU A 20 -23.94 -28.11 7.44
N GLY A 21 -25.25 -28.31 7.58
CA GLY A 21 -25.95 -28.10 8.86
C GLY A 21 -25.78 -26.68 9.44
N GLY A 22 -25.69 -25.66 8.57
CA GLY A 22 -25.48 -24.25 8.96
C GLY A 22 -24.05 -23.89 9.34
N LYS A 23 -23.10 -24.84 9.30
CA LYS A 23 -21.68 -24.57 9.56
C LYS A 23 -20.93 -24.35 8.26
N VAL A 24 -20.29 -23.20 8.14
CA VAL A 24 -19.43 -22.87 7.00
C VAL A 24 -17.99 -23.30 7.27
N ARG A 25 -17.40 -24.01 6.31
CA ARG A 25 -15.98 -24.36 6.29
C ARG A 25 -15.34 -23.78 5.04
N VAL A 26 -14.08 -23.36 5.16
CA VAL A 26 -13.29 -22.79 4.06
C VAL A 26 -11.99 -23.56 3.89
N ALA A 27 -11.54 -23.69 2.64
CA ALA A 27 -10.25 -24.26 2.28
C ALA A 27 -9.66 -23.51 1.08
N ALA A 28 -8.35 -23.63 0.86
CA ALA A 28 -7.71 -23.06 -0.32
C ALA A 28 -8.32 -23.64 -1.62
N ASN A 29 -8.66 -22.78 -2.58
CA ASN A 29 -8.94 -23.23 -3.94
C ASN A 29 -7.60 -23.48 -4.64
N ARG A 30 -7.28 -24.75 -4.91
CA ARG A 30 -6.00 -25.14 -5.53
C ARG A 30 -5.93 -24.79 -7.02
N ASP A 31 -7.08 -24.61 -7.67
CA ASP A 31 -7.17 -24.26 -9.09
C ASP A 31 -7.12 -22.74 -9.32
N HIS A 32 -7.21 -21.93 -8.26
CA HIS A 32 -7.08 -20.49 -8.34
C HIS A 32 -5.61 -20.07 -8.55
N PRO A 33 -5.31 -19.03 -9.36
CA PRO A 33 -3.93 -18.58 -9.62
C PRO A 33 -3.17 -18.05 -8.40
N GLN A 34 -3.90 -17.74 -7.33
CA GLN A 34 -3.34 -17.42 -6.01
C GLN A 34 -3.77 -18.51 -5.01
N PRO A 35 -3.21 -19.72 -5.08
CA PRO A 35 -3.62 -20.81 -4.23
C PRO A 35 -3.11 -20.57 -2.80
N GLY A 36 -3.96 -20.80 -1.80
CA GLY A 36 -3.55 -20.81 -0.40
C GLY A 36 -4.57 -20.23 0.56
N ILE A 37 -4.36 -20.51 1.85
CA ILE A 37 -5.14 -19.95 2.96
C ILE A 37 -4.23 -19.77 4.17
N CYS A 38 -4.31 -18.60 4.82
CA CYS A 38 -3.58 -18.32 6.06
C CYS A 38 -4.51 -18.45 7.29
N GLY A 39 -3.95 -18.34 8.49
CA GLY A 39 -4.72 -18.42 9.74
C GLY A 39 -5.88 -17.42 9.81
N ARG A 40 -5.69 -16.20 9.28
CA ARG A 40 -6.75 -15.19 9.16
C ARG A 40 -7.91 -15.68 8.30
N GLY A 41 -7.60 -16.23 7.11
CA GLY A 41 -8.60 -16.77 6.19
C GLY A 41 -9.33 -17.98 6.77
N ALA A 42 -8.62 -18.87 7.45
CA ALA A 42 -9.21 -20.02 8.14
C ALA A 42 -10.16 -19.61 9.28
N ALA A 43 -9.92 -18.48 9.92
CA ALA A 43 -10.78 -17.91 10.96
C ALA A 43 -11.97 -17.11 10.41
N GLY A 44 -11.98 -16.76 9.12
CA GLY A 44 -13.02 -15.96 8.47
C GLY A 44 -14.47 -16.43 8.70
N PRO A 45 -14.79 -17.74 8.73
CA PRO A 45 -16.14 -18.21 9.04
C PRO A 45 -16.68 -17.76 10.40
N PHE A 46 -15.82 -17.42 11.37
CA PHE A 46 -16.26 -16.91 12.68
C PHE A 46 -17.01 -15.57 12.55
N LEU A 47 -16.76 -14.80 11.49
CA LEU A 47 -17.46 -13.54 11.25
C LEU A 47 -18.98 -13.72 11.12
N LEU A 48 -19.44 -14.86 10.59
CA LEU A 48 -20.86 -15.17 10.47
C LEU A 48 -21.56 -15.16 11.83
N THR A 49 -20.91 -15.71 12.85
CA THR A 49 -21.48 -15.83 14.20
C THR A 49 -20.83 -14.89 15.20
N HIS A 50 -20.08 -13.89 14.73
CA HIS A 50 -19.44 -12.92 15.59
C HIS A 50 -20.50 -12.20 16.42
N PRO A 51 -20.42 -12.26 17.75
CA PRO A 51 -21.54 -11.84 18.58
C PRO A 51 -21.78 -10.32 18.61
N ASP A 52 -20.74 -9.54 18.26
CA ASP A 52 -20.82 -8.07 18.17
C ASP A 52 -21.06 -7.54 16.74
N ARG A 53 -21.18 -8.40 15.73
CA ARG A 53 -21.36 -7.92 14.35
C ARG A 53 -22.64 -7.11 14.20
N LEU A 54 -22.60 -6.16 13.27
CA LEU A 54 -23.78 -5.38 12.90
C LEU A 54 -24.87 -6.30 12.34
N LYS A 55 -26.09 -6.15 12.84
CA LYS A 55 -27.26 -6.98 12.47
C LYS A 55 -28.25 -6.25 11.58
N GLY A 56 -28.03 -4.96 11.36
CA GLY A 56 -28.85 -4.10 10.52
C GLY A 56 -28.33 -2.67 10.62
N PRO A 57 -28.89 -1.75 9.80
CA PRO A 57 -28.40 -0.39 9.72
C PRO A 57 -28.66 0.40 11.01
N LEU A 58 -27.78 1.34 11.33
CA LEU A 58 -27.89 2.22 12.49
C LEU A 58 -27.98 3.68 12.06
N ILE A 59 -28.70 4.49 12.84
CA ILE A 59 -28.76 5.94 12.68
C ILE A 59 -28.49 6.63 14.01
N ARG A 60 -27.79 7.76 13.98
CA ARG A 60 -27.49 8.55 15.17
C ARG A 60 -28.74 9.29 15.65
N LYS A 61 -29.04 9.15 16.94
CA LYS A 61 -30.06 9.94 17.67
C LYS A 61 -29.43 10.51 18.92
N GLY A 62 -29.08 11.80 18.88
CA GLY A 62 -28.29 12.41 19.95
C GLY A 62 -26.88 11.81 20.00
N LYS A 63 -26.51 11.23 21.14
CA LYS A 63 -25.18 10.62 21.33
C LYS A 63 -25.11 9.15 20.92
N ASP A 64 -26.26 8.51 20.73
CA ASP A 64 -26.35 7.07 20.56
C ASP A 64 -26.63 6.69 19.10
N LEU A 65 -25.99 5.62 18.63
CA LEU A 65 -26.39 4.90 17.43
C LEU A 65 -27.49 3.91 17.77
N VAL A 66 -28.62 4.00 17.08
CA VAL A 66 -29.77 3.11 17.32
C VAL A 66 -30.13 2.35 16.05
N GLN A 67 -30.70 1.15 16.23
CA GLN A 67 -31.21 0.34 15.13
C GLN A 67 -32.23 1.13 14.29
N ALA A 68 -32.06 1.10 12.98
CA ALA A 68 -32.91 1.78 12.00
C ALA A 68 -33.41 0.82 10.91
N LYS A 69 -34.31 1.30 10.06
CA LYS A 69 -34.69 0.60 8.82
C LYS A 69 -33.77 1.05 7.68
N TRP A 70 -33.57 0.19 6.69
CA TRP A 70 -32.77 0.51 5.49
C TRP A 70 -33.23 1.79 4.77
N ASN A 71 -34.54 1.99 4.62
CA ASN A 71 -35.04 3.21 3.98
C ASN A 71 -34.65 4.47 4.75
N ASP A 72 -34.72 4.45 6.08
CA ASP A 72 -34.42 5.64 6.91
C ASP A 72 -32.96 6.07 6.74
N VAL A 73 -32.01 5.13 6.77
CA VAL A 73 -30.58 5.43 6.60
C VAL A 73 -30.21 5.84 5.18
N LEU A 74 -30.88 5.23 4.18
CA LEU A 74 -30.70 5.59 2.77
C LEU A 74 -31.26 7.00 2.51
N ASP A 75 -32.45 7.31 3.03
CA ASP A 75 -33.09 8.60 2.84
C ASP A 75 -32.31 9.74 3.53
N GLU A 76 -31.79 9.51 4.74
CA GLU A 76 -30.94 10.49 5.42
C GLU A 76 -29.65 10.77 4.63
N THR A 77 -28.99 9.70 4.14
CA THR A 77 -27.78 9.83 3.34
C THR A 77 -28.05 10.53 2.01
N VAL A 78 -29.11 10.13 1.29
CA VAL A 78 -29.50 10.72 0.01
C VAL A 78 -29.86 12.19 0.18
N LYS A 79 -30.60 12.55 1.24
CA LYS A 79 -30.94 13.94 1.54
C LYS A 79 -29.68 14.79 1.63
N TYR A 80 -28.73 14.40 2.48
CA TYR A 80 -27.50 15.18 2.69
C TYR A 80 -26.64 15.27 1.42
N LEU A 81 -26.43 14.14 0.74
CA LEU A 81 -25.63 14.12 -0.50
C LEU A 81 -26.31 14.89 -1.64
N LYS A 82 -27.65 14.88 -1.70
CA LYS A 82 -28.40 15.64 -2.69
C LYS A 82 -28.31 17.14 -2.41
N GLU A 83 -28.43 17.57 -1.17
CA GLU A 83 -28.26 18.98 -0.77
C GLU A 83 -26.89 19.52 -1.23
N LEU A 84 -25.79 18.82 -0.95
CA LEU A 84 -24.45 19.22 -1.42
C LEU A 84 -24.37 19.36 -2.95
N ARG A 85 -25.01 18.45 -3.68
CA ARG A 85 -24.97 18.43 -5.15
C ARG A 85 -25.86 19.50 -5.77
N ASP A 86 -27.06 19.70 -5.22
CA ASP A 86 -28.02 20.72 -5.66
C ASP A 86 -27.47 22.14 -5.37
N ASP A 87 -26.67 22.30 -4.30
CA ASP A 87 -25.91 23.52 -3.98
C ASP A 87 -24.66 23.72 -4.87
N GLY A 88 -24.37 22.77 -5.78
CA GLY A 88 -23.25 22.86 -6.73
C GLY A 88 -21.90 22.47 -6.15
N HIS A 89 -21.85 21.75 -5.03
CA HIS A 89 -20.63 21.35 -4.33
C HIS A 89 -20.47 19.83 -4.16
N PRO A 90 -20.54 19.03 -5.23
CA PRO A 90 -20.31 17.58 -5.13
C PRO A 90 -18.89 17.25 -4.62
N GLU A 91 -17.92 18.15 -4.78
CA GLU A 91 -16.55 17.98 -4.27
C GLU A 91 -16.44 17.99 -2.74
N TYR A 92 -17.47 18.42 -2.01
CA TYR A 92 -17.46 18.41 -0.54
C TYR A 92 -17.70 17.02 0.06
N LEU A 93 -18.03 16.03 -0.77
CA LEU A 93 -18.04 14.61 -0.40
C LEU A 93 -16.65 14.00 -0.63
N ALA A 94 -16.05 13.41 0.41
CA ALA A 94 -14.93 12.49 0.27
C ALA A 94 -15.40 11.03 0.45
N ILE A 95 -14.74 10.11 -0.24
CA ILE A 95 -14.98 8.66 -0.13
C ILE A 95 -13.63 7.99 0.14
N THR A 96 -13.56 7.17 1.18
CA THR A 96 -12.36 6.40 1.50
C THR A 96 -12.71 4.96 1.80
N PHE A 97 -11.76 4.08 1.53
CA PHE A 97 -11.95 2.64 1.60
C PHE A 97 -10.65 1.93 1.92
N HIS A 98 -10.75 0.75 2.54
CA HIS A 98 -9.63 -0.18 2.63
C HIS A 98 -9.80 -1.29 1.60
N ASP A 99 -9.23 -1.06 0.42
CA ASP A 99 -8.83 -2.17 -0.46
C ASP A 99 -10.01 -3.12 -0.86
N TYR A 100 -11.23 -2.63 -0.84
CA TYR A 100 -12.46 -3.32 -1.24
C TYR A 100 -13.40 -2.36 -1.97
N GLY A 101 -14.13 -2.85 -2.98
CA GLY A 101 -15.14 -2.05 -3.69
C GLY A 101 -14.62 -0.90 -4.56
N LYS A 102 -13.31 -0.79 -4.78
CA LYS A 102 -12.67 0.35 -5.45
C LYS A 102 -13.34 0.71 -6.78
N GLU A 103 -13.49 -0.26 -7.68
CA GLU A 103 -14.05 -0.04 -9.02
C GLU A 103 -15.48 0.54 -8.96
N LEU A 104 -16.27 0.10 -7.98
CA LEU A 104 -17.63 0.56 -7.75
C LEU A 104 -17.66 1.96 -7.08
N LEU A 105 -16.77 2.21 -6.12
CA LEU A 105 -16.66 3.52 -5.45
C LEU A 105 -16.12 4.59 -6.40
N GLU A 106 -15.18 4.26 -7.29
CA GLU A 106 -14.72 5.13 -8.37
C GLU A 106 -15.86 5.45 -9.35
N ARG A 107 -16.69 4.45 -9.69
CA ARG A 107 -17.91 4.67 -10.46
C ARG A 107 -18.86 5.63 -9.75
N PHE A 108 -19.15 5.40 -8.46
CA PHE A 108 -20.03 6.27 -7.68
C PHE A 108 -19.51 7.71 -7.64
N GLY A 109 -18.21 7.89 -7.35
CA GLY A 109 -17.57 9.21 -7.32
C GLY A 109 -17.66 9.93 -8.66
N ASN A 110 -17.39 9.23 -9.77
CA ASN A 110 -17.52 9.76 -11.13
C ASN A 110 -18.94 10.19 -11.47
N LEU A 111 -19.95 9.39 -11.11
CA LEU A 111 -21.36 9.70 -11.37
C LEU A 111 -21.86 10.85 -10.49
N TYR A 112 -21.52 10.83 -9.20
CA TYR A 112 -21.89 11.88 -8.25
C TYR A 112 -21.23 13.23 -8.59
N GLY A 113 -20.00 13.19 -9.10
CA GLY A 113 -19.21 14.37 -9.47
C GLY A 113 -18.13 14.75 -8.44
N THR A 114 -17.87 13.90 -7.44
CA THR A 114 -16.76 14.14 -6.50
C THR A 114 -15.44 13.61 -7.06
N PRO A 115 -14.36 14.42 -7.05
CA PRO A 115 -13.02 13.91 -7.34
C PRO A 115 -12.43 13.10 -6.17
N ASN A 116 -13.01 13.20 -4.97
CA ASN A 116 -12.36 12.83 -3.71
C ASN A 116 -12.61 11.36 -3.32
N VAL A 117 -12.37 10.44 -4.25
CA VAL A 117 -12.22 9.01 -3.95
C VAL A 117 -10.75 8.74 -3.63
N ILE A 118 -10.44 8.70 -2.33
CA ILE A 118 -9.06 8.76 -1.79
C ILE A 118 -8.85 7.62 -0.78
N GLY A 119 -8.00 6.66 -1.16
CA GLY A 119 -7.61 5.53 -0.33
C GLY A 119 -6.41 5.81 0.58
N HIS A 120 -5.92 4.76 1.22
CA HIS A 120 -4.87 4.80 2.25
C HIS A 120 -3.43 4.74 1.70
N GLU A 121 -3.23 4.94 0.39
CA GLU A 121 -1.95 4.64 -0.25
C GLU A 121 -0.78 5.45 0.30
N ALA A 122 -1.01 6.69 0.77
CA ALA A 122 0.01 7.52 1.42
C ALA A 122 0.60 6.92 2.71
N VAL A 123 -0.10 6.01 3.39
CA VAL A 123 0.43 5.29 4.56
C VAL A 123 0.86 3.87 4.22
N CYS A 124 0.86 3.52 2.93
CA CYS A 124 1.13 2.18 2.44
C CYS A 124 2.11 2.21 1.27
N HIS A 125 1.63 2.00 0.03
CA HIS A 125 2.45 1.78 -1.15
C HIS A 125 2.55 3.01 -2.09
N GLY A 126 2.05 4.17 -1.67
CA GLY A 126 1.97 5.40 -2.47
C GLY A 126 3.29 5.77 -3.16
N PRO A 127 4.42 5.86 -2.44
CA PRO A 127 5.72 6.22 -3.03
C PRO A 127 6.15 5.28 -4.17
N ARG A 128 6.08 3.95 -3.97
CA ARG A 128 6.45 3.01 -5.03
C ARG A 128 5.50 3.03 -6.22
N THR A 129 4.22 3.30 -6.00
CA THR A 129 3.23 3.41 -7.08
C THR A 129 3.48 4.66 -7.92
N VAL A 130 3.81 5.78 -7.29
CA VAL A 130 4.19 7.00 -8.02
C VAL A 130 5.49 6.76 -8.78
N ALA A 131 6.51 6.16 -8.17
CA ALA A 131 7.75 5.82 -8.85
C ALA A 131 7.56 4.88 -10.05
N SER A 132 6.70 3.85 -9.95
CA SER A 132 6.45 2.92 -11.05
C SER A 132 5.75 3.59 -12.23
N ILE A 133 4.84 4.54 -11.95
CA ILE A 133 4.20 5.37 -12.96
C ILE A 133 5.23 6.28 -13.66
N LEU A 134 6.13 6.91 -12.89
CA LEU A 134 7.13 7.83 -13.41
C LEU A 134 8.17 7.10 -14.28
N VAL A 135 8.74 5.99 -13.79
CA VAL A 135 9.88 5.31 -14.43
C VAL A 135 9.43 4.30 -15.49
N LEU A 136 8.36 3.55 -15.22
CA LEU A 136 7.95 2.40 -16.04
C LEU A 136 6.60 2.59 -16.73
N GLY A 137 5.85 3.65 -16.41
CA GLY A 137 4.47 3.81 -16.88
C GLY A 137 3.51 2.76 -16.30
N ALA A 138 3.94 2.05 -15.25
CA ALA A 138 3.20 0.95 -14.64
C ALA A 138 2.25 1.51 -13.57
N GLU A 139 0.95 1.51 -13.87
CA GLU A 139 -0.07 2.20 -13.08
C GLU A 139 -0.68 1.32 -11.99
N GLY A 140 -0.53 1.75 -10.74
CA GLY A 140 -1.17 1.14 -9.58
C GLY A 140 -0.33 0.05 -8.89
N PRO A 141 -0.76 -0.38 -7.69
CA PRO A 141 0.00 -1.29 -6.81
C PRO A 141 0.35 -2.67 -7.38
N ARG A 142 -0.39 -3.14 -8.39
CA ARG A 142 -0.29 -4.52 -8.92
C ARG A 142 0.15 -4.56 -10.38
N SER A 143 0.79 -3.48 -10.83
CA SER A 143 1.17 -3.28 -12.23
C SER A 143 2.49 -3.95 -12.61
N ILE A 144 3.27 -4.36 -11.61
CA ILE A 144 4.52 -5.10 -11.73
C ILE A 144 4.58 -6.17 -10.63
N ASP A 145 5.26 -7.28 -10.90
CA ASP A 145 5.40 -8.39 -9.95
C ASP A 145 6.68 -9.21 -10.28
N PRO A 146 7.53 -9.56 -9.30
CA PRO A 146 8.71 -10.38 -9.56
C PRO A 146 8.40 -11.85 -9.87
N ASP A 147 9.09 -12.43 -10.86
CA ASP A 147 9.04 -13.86 -11.17
C ASP A 147 9.95 -14.68 -10.24
N TYR A 148 9.64 -14.70 -8.94
CA TYR A 148 10.44 -15.40 -7.92
C TYR A 148 10.74 -16.88 -8.28
N PRO A 149 9.79 -17.68 -8.82
CA PRO A 149 10.06 -19.08 -9.13
C PRO A 149 11.13 -19.30 -10.19
N ASN A 150 11.53 -18.28 -10.96
CA ASN A 150 12.60 -18.36 -11.95
C ASN A 150 13.77 -17.41 -11.65
N SER A 151 13.72 -16.65 -10.56
CA SER A 151 14.79 -15.76 -10.16
C SER A 151 15.95 -16.55 -9.52
N LYS A 152 17.18 -16.10 -9.76
CA LYS A 152 18.41 -16.65 -9.16
C LYS A 152 18.91 -15.80 -7.99
N PHE A 153 18.56 -14.51 -7.97
CA PHE A 153 18.88 -13.60 -6.88
C PHE A 153 17.78 -12.55 -6.71
N THR A 154 17.27 -12.40 -5.49
CA THR A 154 16.23 -11.41 -5.18
C THR A 154 16.64 -10.54 -4.00
N VAL A 155 16.47 -9.23 -4.14
CA VAL A 155 16.69 -8.26 -3.07
C VAL A 155 15.34 -7.76 -2.57
N PHE A 156 15.05 -7.92 -1.28
CA PHE A 156 13.88 -7.34 -0.62
C PHE A 156 14.29 -6.12 0.19
N ILE A 157 13.53 -5.03 0.06
CA ILE A 157 13.74 -3.78 0.80
C ILE A 157 12.49 -3.54 1.65
N GLY A 158 12.59 -3.73 2.97
CA GLY A 158 11.48 -3.58 3.92
C GLY A 158 10.27 -4.52 3.73
N ARG A 159 10.21 -5.32 2.65
CA ARG A 159 9.09 -6.25 2.40
C ARG A 159 9.29 -7.54 3.19
N ASN A 160 8.27 -7.92 3.96
CA ASN A 160 8.21 -9.21 4.63
C ASN A 160 6.87 -9.92 4.37
N PRO A 161 6.78 -10.81 3.36
CA PRO A 161 5.57 -11.57 3.05
C PRO A 161 5.33 -12.75 4.00
N LEU A 162 6.15 -12.97 5.03
CA LEU A 162 5.93 -13.98 6.07
C LEU A 162 5.28 -13.42 7.34
N GLU A 163 5.48 -12.14 7.64
CA GLU A 163 4.75 -11.46 8.71
C GLU A 163 3.48 -10.80 8.16
N GLY A 164 3.58 -9.97 7.12
CA GLY A 164 2.43 -9.52 6.34
C GLY A 164 1.96 -10.62 5.40
N ILE A 165 1.56 -11.78 5.94
CA ILE A 165 1.48 -13.04 5.19
C ILE A 165 0.69 -12.94 3.89
N VAL A 166 1.33 -13.35 2.79
CA VAL A 166 0.67 -13.57 1.50
C VAL A 166 1.04 -14.99 1.03
N PRO A 167 0.14 -15.98 1.21
CA PRO A 167 0.47 -17.40 0.99
C PRO A 167 1.07 -17.68 -0.39
N ASP A 168 0.51 -17.08 -1.45
CA ASP A 168 0.98 -17.29 -2.81
C ASP A 168 2.40 -16.76 -3.04
N ILE A 169 2.71 -15.56 -2.52
CA ILE A 169 4.06 -14.98 -2.61
C ILE A 169 5.05 -15.87 -1.85
N VAL A 170 4.70 -16.36 -0.66
CA VAL A 170 5.56 -17.27 0.11
C VAL A 170 5.81 -18.57 -0.66
N ARG A 171 4.78 -19.16 -1.26
CA ARG A 171 4.91 -20.34 -2.13
C ARG A 171 5.88 -20.08 -3.29
N ARG A 172 5.71 -18.97 -4.00
CA ARG A 172 6.57 -18.58 -5.13
C ARG A 172 8.02 -18.35 -4.71
N ILE A 173 8.24 -17.75 -3.54
CA ILE A 173 9.58 -17.59 -2.95
C ILE A 173 10.17 -18.97 -2.63
N GLU A 174 9.42 -19.88 -2.00
CA GLU A 174 9.87 -21.25 -1.72
C GLU A 174 10.21 -22.02 -2.99
N GLU A 175 9.42 -21.89 -4.06
CA GLU A 175 9.72 -22.49 -5.37
C GLU A 175 11.04 -21.96 -5.96
N GLY A 176 11.28 -20.65 -5.87
CA GLY A 176 12.56 -20.06 -6.26
C GLY A 176 13.72 -20.59 -5.41
N ARG A 177 13.56 -20.64 -4.08
CA ARG A 177 14.57 -21.19 -3.15
C ARG A 177 14.90 -22.64 -3.44
N ASN A 178 13.91 -23.47 -3.71
CA ASN A 178 14.10 -24.88 -4.07
C ASN A 178 14.89 -25.05 -5.38
N LYS A 179 14.91 -24.03 -6.24
CA LYS A 179 15.74 -23.97 -7.46
C LYS A 179 17.06 -23.23 -7.26
N GLY A 180 17.41 -22.85 -6.03
CA GLY A 180 18.68 -22.21 -5.69
C GLY A 180 18.68 -20.68 -5.73
N MET A 181 17.51 -20.02 -5.78
CA MET A 181 17.41 -18.56 -5.65
C MET A 181 18.09 -18.08 -4.37
N LYS A 182 19.01 -17.13 -4.46
CA LYS A 182 19.59 -16.44 -3.30
C LYS A 182 18.78 -15.19 -2.94
N ILE A 183 18.75 -14.83 -1.67
CA ILE A 183 17.97 -13.70 -1.14
C ILE A 183 18.85 -12.77 -0.31
N ALA A 184 18.77 -11.47 -0.60
CA ALA A 184 19.23 -10.41 0.28
C ALA A 184 18.03 -9.64 0.86
N VAL A 185 18.11 -9.27 2.13
CA VAL A 185 17.08 -8.46 2.81
C VAL A 185 17.72 -7.21 3.40
N ILE A 186 17.21 -6.05 2.99
CA ILE A 186 17.57 -4.73 3.49
C ILE A 186 16.44 -4.28 4.42
N ASP A 187 16.72 -4.26 5.72
CA ASP A 187 15.71 -4.00 6.76
C ASP A 187 16.41 -3.62 8.07
N PRO A 188 16.01 -2.52 8.77
CA PRO A 188 16.58 -2.16 10.07
C PRO A 188 16.41 -3.24 11.15
N ARG A 189 15.40 -4.11 10.99
CA ARG A 189 15.17 -5.28 11.84
C ARG A 189 15.40 -6.55 11.02
N LYS A 190 15.96 -7.58 11.65
CA LYS A 190 16.05 -8.92 11.09
C LYS A 190 14.65 -9.55 11.08
N SER A 191 13.85 -9.17 10.09
CA SER A 191 12.48 -9.64 9.88
C SER A 191 12.40 -11.15 9.68
N VAL A 192 11.20 -11.74 9.77
CA VAL A 192 11.03 -13.19 9.61
C VAL A 192 11.54 -13.68 8.24
N LEU A 193 11.37 -12.89 7.19
CA LEU A 193 11.97 -13.17 5.87
C LEU A 193 13.50 -13.23 5.98
N ALA A 194 14.12 -12.25 6.64
CA ALA A 194 15.57 -12.22 6.84
C ALA A 194 16.06 -13.41 7.67
N GLN A 195 15.35 -13.76 8.74
CA GLN A 195 15.71 -14.89 9.61
C GLN A 195 15.59 -16.23 8.89
N ARG A 196 14.55 -16.42 8.07
CA ARG A 196 14.23 -17.72 7.47
C ARG A 196 14.97 -17.97 6.15
N TYR A 197 15.16 -16.94 5.33
CA TYR A 197 15.62 -17.14 3.95
C TYR A 197 16.80 -16.28 3.51
N ALA A 198 17.18 -15.20 4.21
CA ALA A 198 18.23 -14.33 3.70
C ALA A 198 19.61 -14.99 3.77
N ASP A 199 20.30 -14.97 2.63
CA ASP A 199 21.73 -15.24 2.53
C ASP A 199 22.55 -14.02 2.99
N ARG A 200 21.98 -12.81 2.91
CA ARG A 200 22.53 -11.57 3.46
C ARG A 200 21.42 -10.71 4.06
N TRP A 201 21.55 -10.36 5.34
CA TRP A 201 20.73 -9.32 5.97
C TRP A 201 21.59 -8.06 6.13
N ILE A 202 21.09 -6.93 5.65
CA ILE A 202 21.72 -5.62 5.71
C ILE A 202 20.88 -4.74 6.66
N ALA A 203 21.41 -4.50 7.86
CA ALA A 203 20.76 -3.73 8.91
C ALA A 203 20.87 -2.22 8.63
N ILE A 204 20.10 -1.74 7.65
CA ILE A 204 20.12 -0.34 7.22
C ILE A 204 19.53 0.61 8.26
N SER A 205 20.06 1.83 8.35
CA SER A 205 19.44 2.90 9.14
C SER A 205 18.10 3.31 8.53
N PRO A 206 17.04 3.51 9.34
CA PRO A 206 15.78 4.09 8.85
C PRO A 206 16.02 5.39 8.06
N GLY A 207 15.49 5.46 6.83
CA GLY A 207 15.69 6.60 5.91
C GLY A 207 16.93 6.51 5.02
N GLY A 208 17.78 5.50 5.17
CA GLY A 208 19.01 5.33 4.40
C GLY A 208 18.84 4.66 3.03
N ASP A 209 17.64 4.15 2.70
CA ASP A 209 17.40 3.27 1.54
C ASP A 209 17.76 3.92 0.20
N THR A 210 17.37 5.18 -0.02
CA THR A 210 17.69 5.91 -1.26
C THR A 210 19.20 6.08 -1.41
N ALA A 211 19.91 6.48 -0.34
CA ALA A 211 21.35 6.65 -0.36
C ALA A 211 22.08 5.31 -0.64
N PHE A 212 21.60 4.21 -0.06
CA PHE A 212 22.14 2.87 -0.32
C PHE A 212 21.97 2.46 -1.78
N LEU A 213 20.77 2.62 -2.36
CA LEU A 213 20.53 2.27 -3.76
C LEU A 213 21.28 3.17 -4.74
N LEU A 214 21.45 4.46 -4.43
CA LEU A 214 22.32 5.35 -5.19
C LEU A 214 23.78 4.88 -5.12
N ALA A 215 24.27 4.44 -3.96
CA ALA A 215 25.61 3.87 -3.85
C ALA A 215 25.76 2.60 -4.71
N VAL A 216 24.73 1.74 -4.78
CA VAL A 216 24.68 0.59 -5.71
C VAL A 216 24.73 1.05 -7.16
N ILE A 217 23.93 2.04 -7.54
CA ILE A 217 23.97 2.63 -8.90
C ILE A 217 25.38 3.14 -9.23
N TYR A 218 26.00 3.93 -8.34
CA TYR A 218 27.35 4.46 -8.57
C TYR A 218 28.36 3.33 -8.77
N TYR A 219 28.38 2.34 -7.88
CA TYR A 219 29.28 1.19 -7.98
C TYR A 219 29.09 0.43 -9.30
N MET A 220 27.83 0.14 -9.67
CA MET A 220 27.52 -0.55 -10.92
C MET A 220 27.98 0.24 -12.14
N ILE A 221 27.71 1.55 -12.19
CA ILE A 221 28.15 2.41 -13.30
C ILE A 221 29.68 2.46 -13.36
N ASP A 222 30.36 2.63 -12.22
CA ASP A 222 31.81 2.73 -12.16
C ASP A 222 32.52 1.43 -12.59
N LYS A 223 31.90 0.28 -12.34
CA LYS A 223 32.41 -1.04 -12.75
C LYS A 223 31.93 -1.51 -14.12
N GLY A 224 31.17 -0.71 -14.86
CA GLY A 224 30.62 -1.13 -16.17
C GLY A 224 29.56 -2.23 -16.07
N MET A 225 28.85 -2.33 -14.94
CA MET A 225 27.81 -3.33 -14.66
C MET A 225 26.42 -2.82 -15.07
N TYR A 226 26.23 -2.50 -16.35
CA TYR A 226 24.94 -2.13 -16.92
C TYR A 226 24.81 -2.63 -18.36
N ASP A 227 23.59 -2.95 -18.79
CA ASP A 227 23.26 -3.35 -20.15
C ASP A 227 23.12 -2.10 -21.03
N GLU A 228 24.22 -1.72 -21.68
CA GLU A 228 24.30 -0.50 -22.48
C GLU A 228 23.32 -0.51 -23.67
N ASP A 229 23.26 -1.62 -24.42
CA ASP A 229 22.38 -1.77 -25.57
C ASP A 229 20.91 -1.66 -25.15
N PHE A 230 20.53 -2.30 -24.04
CA PHE A 230 19.18 -2.21 -23.50
C PHE A 230 18.83 -0.77 -23.10
N LEU A 231 19.71 -0.09 -22.38
CA LEU A 231 19.47 1.28 -21.92
C LEU A 231 19.39 2.27 -23.08
N LEU A 232 20.29 2.20 -24.07
CA LEU A 232 20.25 3.07 -25.26
C LEU A 232 18.95 2.89 -26.06
N LYS A 233 18.47 1.64 -26.15
CA LYS A 233 17.29 1.30 -26.95
C LYS A 233 15.96 1.61 -26.25
N PHE A 234 15.84 1.28 -24.98
CA PHE A 234 14.56 1.22 -24.29
C PHE A 234 14.39 2.19 -23.13
N SER A 235 15.41 3.00 -22.82
CA SER A 235 15.33 4.03 -21.79
C SER A 235 15.64 5.42 -22.35
N ASN A 236 15.53 6.42 -21.47
CA ASN A 236 16.03 7.77 -21.71
C ASN A 236 17.38 8.06 -21.05
N ALA A 237 18.18 7.03 -20.74
CA ALA A 237 19.50 7.18 -20.17
C ALA A 237 20.46 8.07 -21.01
N SER A 238 20.32 8.04 -22.33
CA SER A 238 21.13 8.88 -23.25
C SER A 238 20.48 10.22 -23.62
N LEU A 239 19.32 10.56 -23.04
CA LEU A 239 18.77 11.91 -23.17
C LEU A 239 19.80 12.91 -22.64
N VAL A 240 20.05 13.97 -23.41
CA VAL A 240 20.91 15.06 -23.00
C VAL A 240 20.11 16.08 -22.21
N ILE A 241 20.68 16.49 -21.08
CA ILE A 241 20.15 17.49 -20.17
C ILE A 241 21.22 18.55 -19.90
N TYR A 242 20.78 19.77 -19.65
CA TYR A 242 21.67 20.86 -19.25
C TYR A 242 21.92 20.86 -17.74
N GLU A 243 22.83 21.72 -17.27
CA GLU A 243 23.18 21.82 -15.85
C GLU A 243 22.00 22.16 -14.93
N ASP A 244 21.02 22.92 -15.43
CA ASP A 244 19.76 23.26 -14.74
C ASP A 244 18.72 22.13 -14.78
N MET A 245 19.12 20.94 -15.24
CA MET A 245 18.29 19.75 -15.45
C MET A 245 17.23 19.89 -16.56
N SER A 246 17.22 20.98 -17.34
CA SER A 246 16.29 21.08 -18.47
C SER A 246 16.64 20.09 -19.59
N PRO A 247 15.65 19.45 -20.23
CA PRO A 247 15.92 18.47 -21.29
C PRO A 247 16.18 19.17 -22.64
N SER A 248 17.20 18.72 -23.38
CA SER A 248 17.45 19.22 -24.74
C SER A 248 16.60 18.54 -25.81
N ASN A 249 15.92 17.44 -25.45
CA ASN A 249 15.23 16.50 -26.36
C ASN A 249 16.16 15.79 -27.37
N ILE A 250 17.48 15.92 -27.21
CA ILE A 250 18.48 15.22 -28.01
C ILE A 250 18.90 13.95 -27.28
N TYR A 251 18.96 12.82 -27.98
CA TYR A 251 19.51 11.57 -27.44
C TYR A 251 20.90 11.35 -28.02
N HIS A 252 21.89 11.23 -27.14
CA HIS A 252 23.27 10.95 -27.53
C HIS A 252 23.44 9.47 -27.91
N THR A 253 24.45 9.14 -28.72
CA THR A 253 24.74 7.75 -29.14
C THR A 253 25.46 6.93 -28.07
N SER A 254 26.07 7.59 -27.09
CA SER A 254 26.72 7.00 -25.91
C SER A 254 25.95 7.37 -24.65
N LEU A 255 25.93 6.46 -23.67
CA LEU A 255 25.41 6.74 -22.33
C LEU A 255 26.25 7.76 -21.56
N PHE A 256 27.52 7.96 -21.94
CA PHE A 256 28.42 8.92 -21.31
C PHE A 256 28.75 10.05 -22.27
N PHE A 257 28.17 11.20 -21.99
CA PHE A 257 28.52 12.48 -22.59
C PHE A 257 28.59 13.54 -21.49
N GLU A 258 29.63 14.37 -21.55
CA GLU A 258 29.77 15.62 -20.83
C GLU A 258 30.49 16.59 -21.78
N GLY A 259 29.88 17.73 -22.05
CA GLY A 259 30.40 18.69 -23.00
C GLY A 259 29.54 19.92 -23.07
N GLU A 260 29.51 20.54 -24.24
CA GLU A 260 28.73 21.74 -24.50
C GLU A 260 27.78 21.50 -25.69
N ILE A 261 26.51 21.85 -25.52
CA ILE A 261 25.52 21.89 -26.60
C ILE A 261 24.89 23.28 -26.55
N GLU A 262 24.87 23.98 -27.68
CA GLU A 262 24.27 25.33 -27.80
C GLU A 262 24.83 26.33 -26.77
N GLY A 263 26.13 26.30 -26.50
CA GLY A 263 26.75 27.23 -25.54
C GLY A 263 26.51 26.88 -24.07
N LYS A 264 25.84 25.76 -23.76
CA LYS A 264 25.50 25.33 -22.41
C LYS A 264 26.15 24.01 -22.06
N LYS A 265 26.64 23.90 -20.83
CA LYS A 265 27.15 22.64 -20.29
C LYS A 265 26.03 21.59 -20.29
N ALA A 266 26.30 20.45 -20.89
CA ALA A 266 25.32 19.41 -21.16
C ALA A 266 25.90 18.02 -20.85
N PHE A 267 25.02 17.13 -20.42
CA PHE A 267 25.35 15.78 -20.00
C PHE A 267 24.26 14.82 -20.44
N THR A 268 24.59 13.57 -20.69
CA THR A 268 23.56 12.53 -20.70
C THR A 268 22.98 12.33 -19.30
N VAL A 269 21.71 11.94 -19.23
CA VAL A 269 21.02 11.58 -17.97
C VAL A 269 21.83 10.55 -17.19
N PHE A 270 22.43 9.55 -17.86
CA PHE A 270 23.24 8.53 -17.20
C PHE A 270 24.55 9.09 -16.60
N SER A 271 25.26 9.99 -17.30
CA SER A 271 26.40 10.72 -16.72
C SER A 271 26.00 11.50 -15.48
N ARG A 272 24.86 12.21 -15.54
CA ARG A 272 24.37 13.02 -14.41
C ARG A 272 23.95 12.14 -13.23
N LEU A 273 23.31 11.00 -13.49
CA LEU A 273 22.98 10.00 -12.48
C LEU A 273 24.24 9.48 -11.79
N LYS A 274 25.32 9.18 -12.52
CA LYS A 274 26.61 8.76 -11.92
C LYS A 274 27.13 9.81 -10.94
N GLN A 275 27.12 11.08 -11.33
CA GLN A 275 27.58 12.19 -10.48
C GLN A 275 26.72 12.33 -9.22
N GLU A 276 25.39 12.25 -9.36
CA GLU A 276 24.46 12.34 -8.25
C GLU A 276 24.62 11.16 -7.28
N ALA A 277 24.70 9.95 -7.83
CA ALA A 277 24.89 8.71 -7.09
C ALA A 277 26.22 8.69 -6.30
N LYS A 278 27.28 9.29 -6.86
CA LYS A 278 28.57 9.41 -6.17
C LYS A 278 28.47 10.17 -4.85
N LYS A 279 27.64 11.21 -4.77
CA LYS A 279 27.45 11.99 -3.52
C LYS A 279 26.96 11.12 -2.37
N ALA A 280 26.05 10.19 -2.65
CA ALA A 280 25.57 9.22 -1.67
C ALA A 280 26.62 8.15 -1.37
N TYR A 281 27.32 7.64 -2.38
CA TYR A 281 28.39 6.65 -2.21
C TYR A 281 29.52 7.15 -1.30
N ASP A 282 29.99 8.38 -1.49
CA ASP A 282 31.07 8.97 -0.69
C ASP A 282 30.68 9.14 0.79
N ARG A 283 29.37 9.22 1.09
CA ARG A 283 28.81 9.35 2.44
C ARG A 283 28.08 8.08 2.92
N LEU A 284 28.28 6.94 2.26
CA LEU A 284 27.49 5.73 2.48
C LEU A 284 27.34 5.37 3.96
N GLN A 285 28.48 5.20 4.67
CA GLN A 285 28.47 4.74 6.05
C GLN A 285 27.78 5.73 7.00
N GLU A 286 27.90 7.04 6.73
CA GLU A 286 27.25 8.12 7.48
C GLU A 286 25.73 8.05 7.31
N LEU A 287 25.26 7.90 6.07
CA LEU A 287 23.84 8.02 5.72
C LEU A 287 23.05 6.74 6.02
N THR A 288 23.69 5.57 5.95
CA THR A 288 22.97 4.29 5.97
C THR A 288 23.39 3.38 7.12
N GLY A 289 24.55 3.61 7.72
CA GLY A 289 25.19 2.68 8.66
C GLY A 289 25.58 1.33 8.04
N THR A 290 25.58 1.20 6.70
CA THR A 290 25.97 -0.03 5.98
C THR A 290 27.43 0.04 5.52
N SER A 291 27.97 -1.08 5.03
CA SER A 291 29.34 -1.14 4.49
C SER A 291 29.38 -1.03 2.97
N TYR A 292 30.53 -0.63 2.42
CA TYR A 292 30.78 -0.71 0.97
C TYR A 292 30.72 -2.16 0.45
N GLY A 293 31.05 -3.15 1.29
CA GLY A 293 30.90 -4.56 0.96
C GLY A 293 29.43 -5.00 0.81
N ASP A 294 28.49 -4.33 1.47
CA ASP A 294 27.05 -4.56 1.24
C ASP A 294 26.62 -4.06 -0.14
N VAL A 295 27.13 -2.90 -0.55
CA VAL A 295 26.89 -2.33 -1.89
C VAL A 295 27.46 -3.26 -2.98
N GLU A 296 28.72 -3.67 -2.82
CA GLU A 296 29.38 -4.63 -3.71
C GLU A 296 28.59 -5.95 -3.80
N TYR A 297 28.21 -6.53 -2.66
CA TYR A 297 27.46 -7.78 -2.62
C TYR A 297 26.16 -7.70 -3.43
N ILE A 298 25.38 -6.62 -3.25
CA ILE A 298 24.12 -6.43 -3.98
C ILE A 298 24.39 -6.23 -5.47
N ALA A 299 25.28 -5.31 -5.84
CA ALA A 299 25.60 -5.00 -7.22
C ALA A 299 26.09 -6.23 -8.00
N GLU A 300 27.06 -6.96 -7.44
CA GLU A 300 27.66 -8.12 -8.11
C GLU A 300 26.70 -9.29 -8.25
N ASN A 301 25.88 -9.57 -7.23
CA ASN A 301 24.91 -10.66 -7.32
C ASN A 301 23.77 -10.32 -8.29
N LEU A 302 23.31 -9.07 -8.36
CA LEU A 302 22.37 -8.64 -9.40
C LEU A 302 22.98 -8.79 -10.79
N TRP A 303 24.19 -8.28 -11.01
CA TRP A 303 24.85 -8.30 -12.31
C TRP A 303 25.16 -9.73 -12.78
N LYS A 304 25.73 -10.57 -11.91
CA LYS A 304 26.13 -11.95 -12.25
C LYS A 304 24.94 -12.84 -12.60
N ASN A 305 23.77 -12.59 -12.03
CA ASN A 305 22.57 -13.41 -12.19
C ASN A 305 21.58 -12.88 -13.23
N ARG A 306 21.89 -11.75 -13.87
CA ARG A 306 21.02 -11.14 -14.91
C ARG A 306 20.76 -12.09 -16.09
N PRO A 307 19.61 -11.98 -16.76
CA PRO A 307 18.46 -11.15 -16.40
C PRO A 307 17.58 -11.75 -15.28
N SER A 308 17.91 -12.95 -14.79
CA SER A 308 17.14 -13.65 -13.76
C SER A 308 17.55 -13.23 -12.34
N ALA A 309 17.60 -11.92 -12.10
CA ALA A 309 17.82 -11.32 -10.79
C ALA A 309 16.94 -10.09 -10.66
N VAL A 310 16.49 -9.73 -9.45
CA VAL A 310 15.48 -8.68 -9.28
C VAL A 310 15.62 -7.96 -7.94
N ILE A 311 15.50 -6.63 -7.96
CA ILE A 311 15.07 -5.89 -6.78
C ILE A 311 13.56 -5.92 -6.77
N ASP A 312 13.01 -6.53 -5.72
CA ASP A 312 11.59 -6.70 -5.47
C ASP A 312 10.83 -5.36 -5.46
N ASP A 313 9.56 -5.33 -5.89
CA ASP A 313 8.75 -4.11 -6.02
C ASP A 313 8.12 -3.59 -4.70
N ALA A 314 8.37 -4.28 -3.58
CA ALA A 314 7.81 -4.04 -2.25
C ALA A 314 6.27 -3.96 -2.16
N TRP A 315 5.77 -3.67 -0.96
CA TRP A 315 4.36 -3.33 -0.75
C TRP A 315 4.26 -2.04 0.05
N HIS A 316 4.42 -2.12 1.37
CA HIS A 316 4.52 -0.95 2.22
C HIS A 316 5.85 -0.24 1.97
N THR A 317 5.81 1.04 1.60
CA THR A 317 6.97 1.82 1.11
C THR A 317 6.98 3.26 1.61
N SER A 318 6.06 3.62 2.50
CA SER A 318 5.95 4.95 3.10
C SER A 318 6.88 5.04 4.32
N PHE A 319 8.19 5.08 4.06
CA PHE A 319 9.23 4.97 5.09
C PHE A 319 9.88 6.32 5.41
N SER A 320 10.22 7.08 4.38
CA SER A 320 11.09 8.27 4.43
C SER A 320 10.50 9.42 3.61
N VAL A 321 11.07 10.61 3.73
CA VAL A 321 10.68 11.81 2.96
C VAL A 321 11.09 11.77 1.49
N ASP A 322 11.82 10.73 1.08
CA ASP A 322 12.34 10.54 -0.28
C ASP A 322 12.04 9.13 -0.82
N SER A 323 11.03 8.44 -0.26
CA SER A 323 10.69 7.08 -0.65
C SER A 323 10.36 6.94 -2.15
N THR A 324 9.80 7.96 -2.81
CA THR A 324 9.62 7.93 -4.28
C THR A 324 10.97 7.78 -4.99
N TYR A 325 12.00 8.50 -4.56
CA TYR A 325 13.34 8.36 -5.14
C TYR A 325 14.00 7.01 -4.82
N THR A 326 13.74 6.42 -3.65
CA THR A 326 14.15 5.04 -3.36
C THR A 326 13.67 4.08 -4.46
N TRP A 327 12.38 4.16 -4.80
CA TRP A 327 11.78 3.25 -5.78
C TRP A 327 12.14 3.60 -7.22
N MET A 328 12.38 4.88 -7.54
CA MET A 328 12.96 5.24 -8.84
C MET A 328 14.37 4.65 -9.01
N ALA A 329 15.20 4.68 -7.96
CA ALA A 329 16.53 4.06 -7.97
C ALA A 329 16.42 2.52 -8.12
N ALA A 330 15.52 1.87 -7.38
CA ALA A 330 15.29 0.42 -7.50
C ALA A 330 14.86 0.01 -8.93
N PHE A 331 13.94 0.75 -9.56
CA PHE A 331 13.52 0.47 -10.93
C PHE A 331 14.60 0.80 -11.96
N THR A 332 15.44 1.81 -11.69
CA THR A 332 16.62 2.10 -12.53
C THR A 332 17.64 0.98 -12.46
N ILE A 333 17.92 0.40 -11.29
CA ILE A 333 18.83 -0.75 -11.16
C ILE A 333 18.27 -1.96 -11.91
N ASN A 334 16.97 -2.26 -11.78
CA ASN A 334 16.31 -3.32 -12.55
C ASN A 334 16.48 -3.09 -14.08
N ALA A 335 16.30 -1.86 -14.55
CA ALA A 335 16.56 -1.50 -15.94
C ALA A 335 18.04 -1.67 -16.34
N MET A 336 18.99 -1.27 -15.48
CA MET A 336 20.43 -1.40 -15.74
C MET A 336 20.86 -2.85 -15.92
N ILE A 337 20.21 -3.83 -15.27
CA ILE A 337 20.52 -5.25 -15.46
C ILE A 337 19.70 -5.93 -16.56
N GLY A 338 18.86 -5.19 -17.29
CA GLY A 338 18.07 -5.72 -18.41
C GLY A 338 17.06 -6.79 -18.02
N ASN A 339 16.53 -6.76 -16.78
CA ASN A 339 15.64 -7.81 -16.27
C ASN A 339 14.14 -7.54 -16.50
N LEU A 340 13.77 -6.36 -16.99
CA LEU A 340 12.38 -5.94 -17.10
C LEU A 340 11.63 -6.82 -18.12
N ASP A 341 10.51 -7.39 -17.68
CA ASP A 341 9.66 -8.32 -18.44
C ASP A 341 10.39 -9.57 -18.96
N LYS A 342 11.53 -9.92 -18.37
CA LYS A 342 12.28 -11.15 -18.64
C LYS A 342 12.01 -12.22 -17.59
N LYS A 343 12.09 -13.49 -17.98
CA LYS A 343 11.94 -14.64 -17.08
C LYS A 343 12.93 -14.58 -15.90
N GLY A 344 12.41 -14.67 -14.68
CA GLY A 344 13.16 -14.50 -13.42
C GLY A 344 13.46 -13.06 -13.01
N GLY A 345 12.97 -12.07 -13.77
CA GLY A 345 13.11 -10.65 -13.52
C GLY A 345 11.83 -10.00 -12.97
N LEU A 346 11.67 -8.70 -13.22
CA LEU A 346 10.52 -7.91 -12.80
C LEU A 346 9.49 -7.83 -13.95
N ILE A 347 8.31 -8.42 -13.77
CA ILE A 347 7.33 -8.62 -14.85
C ILE A 347 6.25 -7.55 -14.77
N PHE A 348 5.82 -7.04 -15.93
CA PHE A 348 4.64 -6.16 -15.98
C PHE A 348 3.37 -7.00 -15.90
N SER A 349 2.46 -6.61 -15.01
CA SER A 349 1.17 -7.29 -14.84
C SER A 349 0.39 -7.31 -16.14
N LYS A 350 -0.23 -8.46 -16.43
CA LYS A 350 -1.12 -8.64 -17.58
C LYS A 350 -2.59 -8.46 -17.20
N LYS A 351 -2.88 -7.99 -15.97
CA LYS A 351 -4.24 -7.74 -15.48
C LYS A 351 -5.00 -6.83 -16.48
N PRO A 352 -6.11 -7.28 -17.08
CA PRO A 352 -6.90 -6.42 -17.95
C PRO A 352 -7.55 -5.27 -17.17
N LYS A 353 -7.72 -4.12 -17.84
CA LYS A 353 -8.48 -2.98 -17.31
C LYS A 353 -9.97 -3.19 -17.63
N ILE A 354 -10.83 -2.84 -16.69
CA ILE A 354 -12.29 -2.84 -16.84
C ILE A 354 -12.83 -1.46 -16.50
N TYR A 355 -13.96 -1.08 -17.11
CA TYR A 355 -14.62 0.19 -16.86
C TYR A 355 -16.10 -0.05 -16.52
N LEU A 356 -16.57 0.48 -15.38
CA LEU A 356 -17.95 0.34 -14.94
C LEU A 356 -18.83 1.52 -15.39
N ASN A 357 -18.26 2.69 -15.62
CA ASN A 357 -18.93 3.88 -16.14
C ASN A 357 -18.19 4.48 -17.33
N GLU A 358 -18.93 5.15 -18.21
CA GLU A 358 -18.39 5.83 -19.40
C GLU A 358 -18.35 7.35 -19.26
N LYS A 359 -19.10 7.89 -18.30
CA LYS A 359 -19.23 9.32 -18.04
C LYS A 359 -18.62 9.69 -16.70
N THR A 360 -18.01 10.87 -16.63
CA THR A 360 -17.58 11.50 -15.39
C THR A 360 -18.20 12.89 -15.31
N ASN A 361 -18.72 13.24 -14.14
CA ASN A 361 -19.27 14.57 -13.83
C ASN A 361 -18.30 15.40 -12.99
N ILE A 362 -17.04 14.96 -12.88
CA ILE A 362 -16.02 15.62 -12.06
C ILE A 362 -15.52 16.88 -12.78
N SER A 363 -15.67 18.03 -12.13
CA SER A 363 -15.13 19.31 -12.57
C SER A 363 -14.03 19.84 -11.64
N ALA A 364 -14.15 19.56 -10.34
CA ALA A 364 -13.21 20.02 -9.33
C ALA A 364 -11.90 19.20 -9.34
N LYS A 365 -10.82 19.86 -8.92
CA LYS A 365 -9.54 19.18 -8.69
C LYS A 365 -9.61 18.38 -7.38
N ARG A 366 -9.07 17.17 -7.38
CA ARG A 366 -8.97 16.32 -6.19
C ARG A 366 -8.13 16.99 -5.10
N ILE A 367 -8.58 16.90 -3.85
CA ILE A 367 -8.11 17.73 -2.74
C ILE A 367 -6.62 17.55 -2.44
N ASP A 368 -6.14 16.30 -2.45
CA ASP A 368 -4.75 15.92 -2.23
C ASP A 368 -3.79 16.44 -3.32
N ARG A 369 -4.27 16.58 -4.56
CA ARG A 369 -3.49 17.05 -5.71
C ARG A 369 -3.23 18.54 -5.72
N TYR A 370 -3.82 19.32 -4.81
CA TYR A 370 -3.41 20.73 -4.63
C TYR A 370 -2.00 20.83 -4.07
N LYS A 371 -1.67 19.98 -3.10
CA LYS A 371 -0.35 19.92 -2.48
C LYS A 371 0.59 18.94 -3.19
N TYR A 372 0.07 17.80 -3.65
CA TYR A 372 0.86 16.73 -4.26
C TYR A 372 0.34 16.41 -5.67
N PRO A 373 0.72 17.18 -6.71
CA PRO A 373 0.15 17.04 -8.07
C PRO A 373 0.29 15.63 -8.67
N LEU A 374 1.31 14.88 -8.25
CA LEU A 374 1.64 13.54 -8.75
C LEU A 374 1.19 12.40 -7.84
N THR A 375 0.49 12.70 -6.73
CA THR A 375 0.07 11.66 -5.78
C THR A 375 -0.90 10.66 -6.42
N TYR A 376 -0.75 9.39 -6.03
CA TYR A 376 -1.76 8.38 -6.30
C TYR A 376 -2.98 8.60 -5.39
N SER A 377 -2.75 8.79 -4.09
CA SER A 377 -3.76 9.12 -3.07
C SER A 377 -3.06 9.60 -1.79
N ALA A 378 -3.53 10.70 -1.20
CA ALA A 378 -3.08 11.16 0.12
C ALA A 378 -4.25 11.60 1.03
N PHE A 379 -4.84 10.62 1.75
CA PHE A 379 -5.94 10.85 2.68
C PHE A 379 -5.66 11.85 3.83
N PRO A 380 -4.43 12.03 4.35
CA PRO A 380 -4.16 13.07 5.35
C PRO A 380 -4.60 14.48 4.93
N GLU A 381 -4.64 14.79 3.63
CA GLU A 381 -5.12 16.09 3.14
C GLU A 381 -6.66 16.21 3.22
N VAL A 382 -7.41 15.10 3.22
CA VAL A 382 -8.85 15.08 3.54
C VAL A 382 -9.04 15.47 5.01
N THR A 383 -8.27 14.87 5.92
CA THR A 383 -8.30 15.18 7.36
C THR A 383 -8.00 16.66 7.60
N LYS A 384 -6.98 17.21 6.94
CA LYS A 384 -6.63 18.64 7.03
C LYS A 384 -7.74 19.54 6.47
N ALA A 385 -8.40 19.15 5.37
CA ALA A 385 -9.48 19.93 4.79
C ALA A 385 -10.74 19.98 5.65
N ILE A 386 -11.09 18.88 6.32
CA ILE A 386 -12.18 18.85 7.31
C ILE A 386 -11.90 19.87 8.43
N LEU A 387 -10.66 19.88 8.92
CA LEU A 387 -10.26 20.76 10.03
C LEU A 387 -10.14 22.24 9.63
N THR A 388 -9.65 22.52 8.42
CA THR A 388 -9.25 23.88 8.02
C THR A 388 -10.16 24.53 6.98
N GLY A 389 -11.01 23.77 6.29
CA GLY A 389 -11.79 24.22 5.15
C GLY A 389 -10.96 24.52 3.89
N LYS A 390 -9.69 24.13 3.84
CA LYS A 390 -8.77 24.42 2.73
C LYS A 390 -8.28 23.14 2.03
N PRO A 391 -8.06 23.15 0.70
CA PRO A 391 -8.33 24.25 -0.24
C PRO A 391 -9.83 24.52 -0.47
N TYR A 392 -10.68 23.57 -0.09
CA TYR A 392 -12.12 23.70 0.06
C TYR A 392 -12.58 22.76 1.18
N PRO A 393 -13.78 22.97 1.78
CA PRO A 393 -14.23 22.12 2.88
C PRO A 393 -14.61 20.71 2.40
N ILE A 394 -14.39 19.73 3.26
CA ILE A 394 -15.01 18.41 3.18
C ILE A 394 -16.08 18.37 4.26
N LYS A 395 -17.35 18.24 3.85
CA LYS A 395 -18.51 18.26 4.73
C LYS A 395 -19.08 16.86 4.96
N ALA A 396 -19.02 16.01 3.93
CA ALA A 396 -19.46 14.63 4.00
C ALA A 396 -18.29 13.67 3.80
N LEU A 397 -18.28 12.58 4.55
CA LEU A 397 -17.35 11.47 4.37
C LEU A 397 -18.10 10.14 4.30
N LEU A 398 -17.84 9.35 3.26
CA LEU A 398 -18.25 7.95 3.17
C LEU A 398 -17.03 7.06 3.42
N VAL A 399 -17.09 6.26 4.48
CA VAL A 399 -16.03 5.34 4.89
C VAL A 399 -16.46 3.91 4.63
N VAL A 400 -15.65 3.12 3.93
CA VAL A 400 -15.97 1.73 3.58
C VAL A 400 -14.89 0.77 4.10
N ALA A 401 -15.28 -0.12 5.00
CA ALA A 401 -14.48 -1.24 5.50
C ALA A 401 -13.08 -0.83 6.02
N THR A 402 -12.98 0.31 6.71
CA THR A 402 -11.71 0.84 7.22
C THR A 402 -11.93 1.63 8.50
N ASN A 403 -10.97 1.56 9.43
CA ASN A 403 -10.99 2.31 10.67
C ASN A 403 -9.91 3.40 10.67
N LEU A 404 -10.33 4.66 10.57
CA LEU A 404 -9.46 5.74 10.11
C LEU A 404 -8.35 6.12 11.09
N ASP A 405 -8.61 6.19 12.39
CA ASP A 405 -7.60 6.57 13.38
C ASP A 405 -6.67 5.39 13.73
N GLY A 406 -7.13 4.16 13.53
CA GLY A 406 -6.28 2.96 13.47
C GLY A 406 -5.45 2.84 12.20
N ARG A 407 -5.75 3.63 11.15
CA ARG A 407 -5.09 3.59 9.84
C ARG A 407 -4.09 4.73 9.60
N GLU A 408 -4.51 5.95 9.89
CA GLU A 408 -3.80 7.18 9.57
C GLU A 408 -2.89 7.62 10.73
N PRO A 409 -1.74 8.27 10.45
CA PRO A 409 -0.88 8.84 11.48
C PRO A 409 -1.59 9.95 12.24
N ASN A 410 -1.11 10.23 13.47
CA ASN A 410 -1.69 11.24 14.34
C ASN A 410 -3.18 10.99 14.59
N SER A 411 -3.49 9.82 15.14
CA SER A 411 -4.85 9.34 15.40
C SER A 411 -5.74 10.36 16.12
N GLU A 412 -5.18 11.15 17.03
CA GLU A 412 -5.89 12.24 17.72
C GLU A 412 -6.37 13.35 16.78
N LEU A 413 -5.56 13.72 15.78
CA LEU A 413 -5.97 14.69 14.74
C LEU A 413 -7.11 14.13 13.89
N VAL A 414 -7.05 12.83 13.59
CA VAL A 414 -8.09 12.12 12.82
C VAL A 414 -9.40 12.14 13.59
N ARG A 415 -9.41 11.79 14.88
CA ARG A 415 -10.60 11.85 15.75
C ARG A 415 -11.22 13.24 15.76
N LYS A 416 -10.42 14.29 15.93
CA LYS A 416 -10.89 15.69 15.86
C LYS A 416 -11.50 16.06 14.52
N ALA A 417 -10.98 15.52 13.41
CA ALA A 417 -11.58 15.74 12.11
C ALA A 417 -12.94 15.03 12.02
N LEU A 418 -13.03 13.78 12.46
CA LEU A 418 -14.30 13.03 12.45
C LEU A 418 -15.38 13.71 13.29
N GLU A 419 -15.04 14.26 14.45
CA GLU A 419 -15.97 15.02 15.30
C GLU A 419 -16.47 16.34 14.67
N LYS A 420 -15.74 16.88 13.71
CA LYS A 420 -16.05 18.15 13.05
C LYS A 420 -16.83 17.97 11.73
N LEU A 421 -16.91 16.75 11.19
CA LEU A 421 -17.66 16.48 9.98
C LEU A 421 -19.13 16.84 10.16
N ASP A 422 -19.72 17.41 9.11
CA ASP A 422 -21.16 17.72 9.12
C ASP A 422 -21.98 16.45 8.88
N PHE A 423 -21.44 15.47 8.14
CA PHE A 423 -22.06 14.17 7.90
C PHE A 423 -21.04 13.05 7.68
N LEU A 424 -21.20 11.92 8.38
CA LEU A 424 -20.37 10.73 8.24
C LEU A 424 -21.23 9.47 8.05
N ALA A 425 -21.07 8.83 6.90
CA ALA A 425 -21.63 7.50 6.63
C ALA A 425 -20.54 6.43 6.66
N VAL A 426 -20.78 5.33 7.37
CA VAL A 426 -19.85 4.20 7.48
C VAL A 426 -20.50 2.92 6.95
N VAL A 427 -19.81 2.21 6.07
CA VAL A 427 -20.18 0.84 5.64
C VAL A 427 -19.20 -0.13 6.28
N ASP A 428 -19.70 -0.99 7.17
CA ASP A 428 -18.88 -1.96 7.90
C ASP A 428 -19.70 -3.21 8.26
N VAL A 429 -19.00 -4.30 8.56
CA VAL A 429 -19.54 -5.53 9.15
C VAL A 429 -19.57 -5.46 10.69
N MET A 430 -18.73 -4.59 11.29
CA MET A 430 -18.55 -4.46 12.75
C MET A 430 -18.79 -3.03 13.25
N PRO A 431 -19.14 -2.86 14.54
CA PRO A 431 -19.16 -1.57 15.20
C PRO A 431 -17.73 -1.10 15.56
N SER A 432 -16.88 -0.92 14.53
CA SER A 432 -15.48 -0.48 14.65
C SER A 432 -15.34 0.95 15.18
N ASP A 433 -14.14 1.39 15.58
CA ASP A 433 -13.95 2.71 16.21
C ASP A 433 -14.56 3.88 15.42
N VAL A 434 -14.39 3.89 14.09
CA VAL A 434 -14.95 4.93 13.21
C VAL A 434 -16.49 5.02 13.28
N THR A 435 -17.18 3.92 13.59
CA THR A 435 -18.65 3.94 13.73
C THR A 435 -19.11 4.83 14.86
N ASN A 436 -18.30 5.04 15.91
CA ASN A 436 -18.65 5.91 17.03
C ASN A 436 -18.85 7.38 16.62
N TYR A 437 -18.32 7.79 15.47
CA TYR A 437 -18.47 9.13 14.91
C TYR A 437 -19.58 9.22 13.86
N ALA A 438 -20.09 8.09 13.36
CA ALA A 438 -20.98 8.05 12.20
C ALA A 438 -22.38 8.58 12.49
N ASP A 439 -22.98 9.31 11.56
CA ASP A 439 -24.40 9.66 11.57
C ASP A 439 -25.25 8.48 11.09
N VAL A 440 -24.72 7.75 10.10
CA VAL A 440 -25.34 6.57 9.50
C VAL A 440 -24.33 5.43 9.43
N VAL A 441 -24.74 4.24 9.85
CA VAL A 441 -23.98 3.00 9.64
C VAL A 441 -24.79 2.06 8.77
N PHE A 442 -24.25 1.72 7.60
CA PHE A 442 -24.75 0.65 6.74
C PHE A 442 -24.11 -0.67 7.15
N ALA A 443 -24.94 -1.59 7.66
CA ALA A 443 -24.47 -2.92 8.04
C ALA A 443 -24.25 -3.79 6.80
N GLU A 444 -22.99 -4.06 6.50
CA GLU A 444 -22.59 -4.86 5.36
C GLU A 444 -22.76 -6.37 5.65
N SER A 445 -23.21 -7.13 4.65
CA SER A 445 -23.14 -8.60 4.71
C SER A 445 -21.68 -9.04 4.74
N THR A 446 -21.32 -10.09 5.49
CA THR A 446 -19.96 -10.61 5.45
C THR A 446 -19.64 -11.19 4.07
N TYR A 447 -18.36 -11.40 3.75
CA TYR A 447 -17.97 -11.91 2.44
C TYR A 447 -18.52 -13.32 2.13
N LEU A 448 -18.92 -14.10 3.14
CA LEU A 448 -19.55 -15.42 2.96
C LEU A 448 -21.06 -15.33 2.67
N GLU A 449 -21.67 -14.16 2.89
CA GLU A 449 -23.11 -13.90 2.79
C GLU A 449 -23.49 -13.11 1.53
N ARG A 450 -22.55 -12.84 0.64
CA ARG A 450 -22.77 -11.99 -0.53
C ARG A 450 -22.07 -12.49 -1.78
N GLU A 451 -22.64 -12.11 -2.92
CA GLU A 451 -22.01 -12.16 -4.23
C GLU A 451 -21.26 -10.86 -4.48
N GLU A 452 -20.26 -10.91 -5.35
CA GLU A 452 -19.49 -9.74 -5.78
C GLU A 452 -19.28 -9.81 -7.29
N LEU A 453 -19.10 -8.64 -7.91
CA LEU A 453 -18.81 -8.58 -9.34
C LEU A 453 -17.55 -9.39 -9.67
N PRO A 454 -17.52 -10.12 -10.81
CA PRO A 454 -16.31 -10.78 -11.27
C PRO A 454 -15.26 -9.73 -11.59
N LEU A 455 -14.02 -9.91 -11.12
CA LEU A 455 -12.96 -8.93 -11.32
C LEU A 455 -11.67 -9.60 -11.79
N PRO A 456 -10.82 -8.90 -12.54
CA PRO A 456 -9.51 -9.43 -12.87
C PRO A 456 -8.65 -9.64 -11.61
N VAL A 457 -8.01 -10.80 -11.52
CA VAL A 457 -7.17 -11.18 -10.39
C VAL A 457 -5.87 -10.35 -10.43
N GLY A 458 -5.42 -9.89 -9.26
CA GLY A 458 -4.14 -9.18 -9.11
C GLY A 458 -3.03 -10.08 -8.57
N TRP A 459 -1.78 -9.63 -8.62
CA TRP A 459 -0.60 -10.39 -8.14
C TRP A 459 -0.40 -11.75 -8.82
N THR A 460 -0.82 -11.81 -10.07
CA THR A 460 -0.61 -12.94 -10.95
C THR A 460 0.18 -12.45 -12.15
N LEU A 461 1.20 -13.22 -12.54
CA LEU A 461 1.98 -12.93 -13.75
C LEU A 461 1.12 -13.09 -15.01
N GLU A 462 0.17 -14.03 -14.95
CA GLU A 462 -0.78 -14.33 -16.00
C GLU A 462 -2.08 -13.54 -15.79
N PRO A 463 -2.82 -13.23 -16.86
CA PRO A 463 -4.12 -12.57 -16.73
C PRO A 463 -5.20 -13.59 -16.34
N TRP A 464 -5.95 -13.29 -15.29
CA TRP A 464 -7.04 -14.12 -14.78
C TRP A 464 -8.24 -13.27 -14.41
N ILE A 465 -9.43 -13.87 -14.43
CA ILE A 465 -10.67 -13.35 -13.83
C ILE A 465 -11.24 -14.39 -12.88
N ASP A 466 -11.81 -13.95 -11.76
CA ASP A 466 -12.48 -14.82 -10.80
C ASP A 466 -13.91 -14.38 -10.50
N VAL A 467 -14.68 -15.29 -9.89
CA VAL A 467 -15.99 -15.01 -9.30
C VAL A 467 -15.96 -15.17 -7.80
N HIS A 468 -16.94 -14.53 -7.17
CA HIS A 468 -17.22 -14.68 -5.76
C HIS A 468 -18.71 -14.95 -5.57
N GLN A 469 -19.02 -16.12 -5.06
CA GLN A 469 -20.37 -16.62 -4.86
C GLN A 469 -20.74 -16.56 -3.38
N LYS A 470 -21.99 -16.22 -3.10
CA LYS A 470 -22.54 -16.32 -1.76
C LYS A 470 -22.54 -17.77 -1.28
N THR A 471 -21.98 -18.04 -0.09
CA THR A 471 -21.99 -19.38 0.52
C THR A 471 -23.26 -19.67 1.31
N VAL A 472 -23.78 -18.68 2.02
CA VAL A 472 -25.01 -18.78 2.84
C VAL A 472 -25.83 -17.49 2.69
N ASP A 473 -27.13 -17.55 2.90
CA ASP A 473 -27.95 -16.33 3.00
C ASP A 473 -27.47 -15.44 4.16
N PRO A 474 -27.60 -14.11 4.06
CA PRO A 474 -27.33 -13.22 5.18
C PRO A 474 -28.09 -13.63 6.44
N LEU A 475 -27.39 -13.76 7.56
CA LEU A 475 -27.97 -14.17 8.85
C LEU A 475 -28.77 -13.07 9.53
N TYR A 476 -28.55 -11.81 9.14
CA TYR A 476 -29.23 -10.64 9.68
C TYR A 476 -29.66 -9.70 8.55
N ASP A 477 -30.25 -8.54 8.88
CA ASP A 477 -30.70 -7.55 7.91
C ASP A 477 -29.54 -6.69 7.37
N THR A 478 -28.56 -7.37 6.77
CA THR A 478 -27.39 -6.75 6.14
C THR A 478 -27.55 -6.72 4.62
N LYS A 479 -26.76 -5.89 3.93
CA LYS A 479 -26.74 -5.79 2.46
C LYS A 479 -25.30 -5.70 1.96
N PRO A 480 -24.98 -6.20 0.76
CA PRO A 480 -23.64 -6.06 0.20
C PRO A 480 -23.35 -4.63 -0.25
N LEU A 481 -22.08 -4.22 -0.29
CA LEU A 481 -21.68 -2.88 -0.75
C LEU A 481 -22.25 -2.53 -2.12
N TRP A 482 -22.24 -3.45 -3.09
CA TRP A 482 -22.80 -3.19 -4.41
C TRP A 482 -24.26 -2.76 -4.35
N TRP A 483 -25.05 -3.35 -3.47
CA TRP A 483 -26.45 -3.01 -3.32
C TRP A 483 -26.62 -1.61 -2.72
N ILE A 484 -25.82 -1.30 -1.69
CA ILE A 484 -25.84 0.00 -1.01
C ILE A 484 -25.52 1.12 -2.01
N ILE A 485 -24.45 0.97 -2.78
CA ILE A 485 -24.03 2.00 -3.75
C ILE A 485 -25.05 2.14 -4.88
N LEU A 486 -25.54 1.05 -5.47
CA LEU A 486 -26.54 1.13 -6.54
C LEU A 486 -27.86 1.76 -6.07
N GLU A 487 -28.25 1.51 -4.82
CA GLU A 487 -29.46 2.12 -4.25
C GLU A 487 -29.29 3.62 -3.99
N LEU A 488 -28.10 4.05 -3.53
CA LEU A 488 -27.76 5.48 -3.43
C LEU A 488 -27.78 6.15 -4.82
N GLU A 489 -27.18 5.52 -5.84
CA GLU A 489 -27.20 6.03 -7.21
C GLU A 489 -28.62 6.19 -7.75
N ARG A 490 -29.47 5.19 -7.56
CA ARG A 490 -30.87 5.21 -7.99
C ARG A 490 -31.65 6.35 -7.34
N ARG A 491 -31.52 6.50 -6.02
CA ARG A 491 -32.22 7.55 -5.26
C ARG A 491 -31.71 8.96 -5.55
N LEU A 492 -30.42 9.10 -5.86
CA LEU A 492 -29.80 10.36 -6.30
C LEU A 492 -30.05 10.67 -7.79
N GLY A 493 -30.71 9.77 -8.53
CA GLY A 493 -30.96 9.91 -9.96
C GLY A 493 -29.69 9.88 -10.82
N LEU A 494 -28.67 9.12 -10.39
CA LEU A 494 -27.37 9.02 -11.06
C LEU A 494 -27.33 7.92 -12.12
N ALA A 495 -27.82 6.73 -11.76
CA ALA A 495 -27.87 5.55 -12.62
C ALA A 495 -28.94 4.57 -12.12
N ASN A 496 -29.34 3.63 -12.98
CA ASN A 496 -30.30 2.57 -12.66
C ASN A 496 -29.75 1.17 -13.00
N ASP A 497 -28.42 1.04 -13.03
CA ASP A 497 -27.75 -0.24 -13.28
C ASP A 497 -28.08 -1.26 -12.17
N THR A 498 -28.07 -2.53 -12.52
CA THR A 498 -28.23 -3.65 -11.59
C THR A 498 -26.92 -4.41 -11.44
N PHE A 499 -26.85 -5.34 -10.49
CA PHE A 499 -25.72 -6.27 -10.41
C PHE A 499 -25.51 -7.01 -11.73
N ASP A 500 -26.58 -7.55 -12.31
CA ASP A 500 -26.52 -8.31 -13.57
C ASP A 500 -26.05 -7.44 -14.75
N SER A 501 -26.52 -6.19 -14.85
CA SER A 501 -26.10 -5.32 -15.96
C SER A 501 -24.62 -4.94 -15.86
N LEU A 502 -24.09 -4.72 -14.64
CA LEU A 502 -22.67 -4.46 -14.42
C LEU A 502 -21.82 -5.71 -14.64
N GLU A 503 -22.30 -6.87 -14.21
CA GLU A 503 -21.63 -8.14 -14.46
C GLU A 503 -21.52 -8.43 -15.96
N GLU A 504 -22.62 -8.34 -16.70
CA GLU A 504 -22.62 -8.52 -18.16
C GLU A 504 -21.66 -7.54 -18.83
N LYS A 505 -21.64 -6.28 -18.38
CA LYS A 505 -20.70 -5.27 -18.88
C LYS A 505 -19.23 -5.67 -18.66
N ILE A 506 -18.88 -6.26 -17.52
CA ILE A 506 -17.52 -6.74 -17.26
C ILE A 506 -17.18 -7.94 -18.14
N LEU A 507 -18.06 -8.94 -18.18
CA LEU A 507 -17.83 -10.18 -18.93
C LEU A 507 -17.71 -9.93 -20.43
N ASN A 508 -18.52 -9.00 -20.97
CA ASN A 508 -18.45 -8.59 -22.37
C ASN A 508 -17.13 -7.87 -22.71
N GLN A 509 -16.62 -7.01 -21.82
CA GLN A 509 -15.32 -6.33 -22.02
C GLN A 509 -14.14 -7.32 -22.10
N LEU A 510 -14.27 -8.47 -21.44
CA LEU A 510 -13.21 -9.48 -21.33
C LEU A 510 -13.46 -10.70 -22.22
N ASN A 511 -14.57 -10.74 -22.95
CA ASN A 511 -15.02 -11.87 -23.76
C ASN A 511 -15.07 -13.20 -22.96
N VAL A 512 -15.69 -13.16 -21.77
CA VAL A 512 -15.75 -14.30 -20.84
C VAL A 512 -17.16 -14.86 -20.76
N ASN A 513 -17.30 -16.19 -20.87
CA ASN A 513 -18.58 -16.86 -20.70
C ASN A 513 -18.95 -16.99 -19.20
N LYS A 514 -20.13 -16.48 -18.81
CA LYS A 514 -20.63 -16.50 -17.43
C LYS A 514 -20.75 -17.92 -16.86
N GLU A 515 -21.42 -18.82 -17.58
CA GLU A 515 -21.66 -20.19 -17.09
C GLU A 515 -20.36 -20.94 -16.84
N GLU A 516 -19.39 -20.80 -17.75
CA GLU A 516 -18.07 -21.39 -17.61
C GLU A 516 -17.33 -20.82 -16.39
N LEU A 517 -17.35 -19.49 -16.22
CA LEU A 517 -16.68 -18.81 -15.12
C LEU A 517 -17.26 -19.25 -13.77
N TYR A 518 -18.58 -19.29 -13.63
CA TYR A 518 -19.26 -19.71 -12.41
C TYR A 518 -19.08 -21.19 -12.11
N LYS A 519 -18.92 -22.03 -13.13
CA LYS A 519 -18.63 -23.45 -12.97
C LYS A 519 -17.20 -23.72 -12.52
N LYS A 520 -16.23 -22.95 -13.01
CA LYS A 520 -14.79 -23.14 -12.72
C LYS A 520 -14.28 -22.31 -11.54
N GLY A 521 -14.95 -21.21 -11.19
CA GLY A 521 -14.55 -20.25 -10.15
C GLY A 521 -13.55 -19.19 -10.64
N CYS A 522 -12.67 -19.53 -11.58
CA CYS A 522 -11.77 -18.60 -12.24
C CYS A 522 -11.39 -19.07 -13.65
N ILE A 523 -11.06 -18.12 -14.53
CA ILE A 523 -10.63 -18.37 -15.91
C ILE A 523 -9.34 -17.62 -16.18
N LYS A 524 -8.36 -18.32 -16.75
CA LYS A 524 -7.16 -17.72 -17.32
C LYS A 524 -7.50 -17.10 -18.67
N LEU A 525 -7.09 -15.86 -18.87
CA LEU A 525 -7.24 -15.16 -20.13
C LEU A 525 -5.99 -15.36 -21.00
N GLU A 526 -6.12 -15.14 -22.30
CA GLU A 526 -4.98 -15.23 -23.21
C GLU A 526 -4.08 -14.00 -23.06
N GLY A 527 -2.76 -14.21 -23.07
CA GLY A 527 -1.79 -13.12 -23.02
C GLY A 527 -0.35 -13.59 -22.93
N ASP A 528 0.53 -12.86 -23.59
CA ASP A 528 1.98 -13.01 -23.43
C ASP A 528 2.41 -12.56 -22.02
N ILE A 529 3.32 -13.31 -21.40
CA ILE A 529 3.86 -12.99 -20.06
C ILE A 529 5.16 -12.18 -20.18
N TYR A 530 6.09 -12.67 -21.00
CA TYR A 530 7.44 -12.11 -21.12
C TYR A 530 7.61 -11.32 -22.40
N GLU A 531 8.54 -10.37 -22.36
CA GLU A 531 8.98 -9.57 -23.51
C GLU A 531 7.83 -8.85 -24.21
N VAL A 532 6.84 -8.39 -23.44
CA VAL A 532 5.76 -7.52 -23.93
C VAL A 532 6.21 -6.08 -23.85
N TYR A 533 6.67 -5.64 -22.67
CA TYR A 533 7.04 -4.26 -22.39
C TYR A 533 8.52 -4.22 -21.99
N PRO A 534 9.40 -3.42 -22.63
CA PRO A 534 9.17 -2.48 -23.73
C PRO A 534 9.36 -3.09 -25.14
N TYR A 535 9.47 -4.41 -25.27
CA TYR A 535 9.94 -5.07 -26.51
C TYR A 535 8.90 -5.09 -27.64
N LYS A 536 7.66 -5.53 -27.36
CA LYS A 536 6.55 -5.60 -28.31
C LYS A 536 5.67 -4.35 -28.25
N ARG A 537 5.61 -3.70 -27.09
CA ARG A 537 4.79 -2.52 -26.82
C ARG A 537 5.61 -1.49 -26.04
N GLN A 538 5.40 -0.22 -26.37
CA GLN A 538 5.97 0.89 -25.62
C GLN A 538 5.40 0.99 -24.21
N LEU A 539 6.15 1.62 -23.31
CA LEU A 539 5.69 1.91 -21.96
C LEU A 539 4.70 3.08 -21.97
N ASN A 540 3.84 3.16 -20.95
CA ASN A 540 2.90 4.26 -20.78
C ASN A 540 3.54 5.47 -20.05
N THR A 541 4.80 5.74 -20.34
CA THR A 541 5.55 6.93 -19.90
C THR A 541 5.42 8.02 -20.97
N PRO A 542 5.64 9.30 -20.63
CA PRO A 542 5.66 10.39 -21.62
C PRO A 542 6.57 10.11 -22.83
N SER A 543 7.74 9.51 -22.61
CA SER A 543 8.70 9.16 -23.67
C SER A 543 8.41 7.84 -24.40
N GLY A 544 7.46 7.02 -23.93
CA GLY A 544 7.26 5.65 -24.40
C GLY A 544 8.35 4.66 -23.99
N ARG A 545 9.33 5.12 -23.18
CA ARG A 545 10.56 4.43 -22.75
C ARG A 545 10.68 4.41 -21.23
N ILE A 546 11.65 3.67 -20.71
CA ILE A 546 12.00 3.70 -19.29
C ILE A 546 12.57 5.10 -18.97
N GLU A 547 11.98 5.78 -17.99
CA GLU A 547 12.37 7.14 -17.60
C GLU A 547 13.27 7.13 -16.37
N ILE A 548 14.59 7.11 -16.59
CA ILE A 548 15.57 7.43 -15.54
C ILE A 548 15.46 8.93 -15.20
N TYR A 549 15.26 9.76 -16.22
CA TYR A 549 14.85 11.16 -16.08
C TYR A 549 13.34 11.27 -16.25
N SER A 550 12.63 11.71 -15.22
CA SER A 550 11.18 11.91 -15.27
C SER A 550 10.84 13.34 -15.68
N GLU A 551 10.24 13.46 -16.86
CA GLU A 551 9.75 14.76 -17.34
C GLU A 551 8.62 15.30 -16.45
N ARG A 552 7.79 14.41 -15.89
CA ARG A 552 6.71 14.78 -14.96
C ARG A 552 7.25 15.42 -13.70
N LEU A 553 8.37 14.93 -13.14
CA LEU A 553 9.02 15.55 -11.99
C LEU A 553 9.53 16.94 -12.32
N TYR A 554 10.28 17.08 -13.43
CA TYR A 554 10.80 18.37 -13.88
C TYR A 554 9.70 19.42 -14.05
N ARG A 555 8.61 19.08 -14.76
CA ARG A 555 7.47 19.98 -15.00
C ARG A 555 6.74 20.40 -13.71
N ASN A 556 6.87 19.64 -12.63
CA ASN A 556 6.31 19.97 -11.31
C ASN A 556 7.35 20.55 -10.34
N GLY A 557 8.55 20.91 -10.82
CA GLY A 557 9.59 21.55 -10.02
C GLY A 557 10.37 20.61 -9.09
N TYR A 558 10.26 19.30 -9.27
CA TYR A 558 11.04 18.31 -8.53
C TYR A 558 12.33 17.94 -9.28
N PHE A 559 13.32 17.43 -8.55
CA PHE A 559 14.55 16.92 -9.16
C PHE A 559 14.23 15.69 -10.03
N PRO A 560 14.59 15.66 -11.33
CA PRO A 560 13.98 14.71 -12.26
C PRO A 560 14.65 13.34 -12.34
N ILE A 561 15.77 13.11 -11.65
CA ILE A 561 16.45 11.81 -11.57
C ILE A 561 16.47 11.34 -10.11
N PRO A 562 16.72 10.04 -9.83
CA PRO A 562 16.93 9.56 -8.47
C PRO A 562 17.97 10.41 -7.70
N THR A 563 17.59 10.91 -6.53
CA THR A 563 18.46 11.69 -5.62
C THR A 563 18.08 11.41 -4.16
N PHE A 564 19.03 11.60 -3.26
CA PHE A 564 18.82 11.44 -1.82
C PHE A 564 18.49 12.79 -1.17
N VAL A 565 17.45 12.84 -0.34
CA VAL A 565 17.08 14.03 0.40
C VAL A 565 17.54 13.91 1.84
N ASP A 566 18.61 14.64 2.18
CA ASP A 566 19.15 14.69 3.54
C ASP A 566 18.20 15.45 4.48
N ASN A 567 17.40 14.71 5.24
CA ASN A 567 16.39 15.24 6.15
C ASN A 567 16.94 15.58 7.54
N LYS A 568 18.18 15.19 7.85
CA LYS A 568 18.87 15.39 9.15
C LYS A 568 18.14 14.82 10.37
N VAL A 569 17.07 14.03 10.20
CA VAL A 569 16.31 13.43 11.30
C VAL A 569 17.08 12.23 11.83
N LYS A 570 17.46 12.29 13.11
CA LYS A 570 18.13 11.19 13.81
C LYS A 570 17.93 11.26 15.32
N PRO A 571 17.99 10.11 16.02
CA PRO A 571 18.20 10.07 17.46
C PRO A 571 19.52 10.75 17.84
N ASN A 572 19.47 11.65 18.81
CA ASN A 572 20.64 12.36 19.34
C ASN A 572 20.98 11.94 20.77
N ASP A 573 20.01 11.42 21.51
CA ASP A 573 20.18 10.98 22.88
C ASP A 573 20.09 9.45 23.02
N VAL A 574 20.51 8.98 24.19
CA VAL A 574 20.62 7.57 24.54
C VAL A 574 19.25 6.91 24.70
N ASP A 575 18.21 7.68 24.95
CA ASP A 575 16.81 7.25 25.12
C ASP A 575 15.96 7.53 23.87
N GLU A 576 16.55 8.10 22.82
CA GLU A 576 15.89 8.38 21.54
C GLU A 576 16.10 7.23 20.54
N PHE A 577 15.06 6.98 19.74
CA PHE A 577 15.04 5.93 18.73
C PHE A 577 14.27 6.39 17.49
N TYR A 578 14.68 5.91 16.32
CA TYR A 578 13.77 5.83 15.18
C TYR A 578 12.65 4.83 15.51
N LEU A 579 11.40 5.23 15.35
CA LEU A 579 10.27 4.30 15.42
C LEU A 579 10.00 3.74 14.03
N ILE A 580 10.05 2.41 13.90
CA ILE A 580 9.59 1.68 12.72
C ILE A 580 8.40 0.80 13.09
N THR A 581 7.55 0.51 12.11
CA THR A 581 6.36 -0.32 12.30
C THR A 581 6.36 -1.54 11.39
N GLY A 582 5.52 -2.52 11.73
CA GLY A 582 5.31 -3.69 10.90
C GLY A 582 3.97 -4.36 11.18
N HIS A 583 3.75 -5.49 10.49
CA HIS A 583 2.52 -6.27 10.59
C HIS A 583 2.77 -7.58 11.32
N THR A 584 1.73 -8.14 11.94
CA THR A 584 1.78 -9.49 12.49
C THR A 584 1.21 -10.49 11.49
N LEU A 585 1.57 -11.77 11.66
CA LEU A 585 1.01 -12.89 10.88
C LEU A 585 -0.51 -13.03 11.05
N TYR A 586 -1.03 -12.64 12.22
CA TYR A 586 -2.38 -12.97 12.67
C TYR A 586 -3.36 -11.82 12.47
N HIS A 587 -2.87 -10.60 12.30
CA HIS A 587 -3.71 -9.41 12.16
C HIS A 587 -3.41 -8.63 10.90
N THR A 588 -4.46 -8.19 10.21
CA THR A 588 -4.36 -7.32 9.04
C THR A 588 -4.63 -5.87 9.47
N GLN A 589 -3.61 -5.00 9.37
CA GLN A 589 -3.73 -3.54 9.55
C GLN A 589 -4.62 -3.16 10.73
N ASP A 590 -5.71 -2.45 10.48
CA ASP A 590 -6.73 -1.97 11.41
C ASP A 590 -8.06 -2.74 11.27
N SER A 591 -8.03 -3.98 10.77
CA SER A 591 -9.23 -4.78 10.45
C SER A 591 -9.89 -5.49 11.64
N ILE A 592 -11.01 -6.13 11.37
CA ILE A 592 -11.74 -7.08 12.25
C ILE A 592 -10.91 -8.25 12.81
N THR A 593 -9.74 -8.54 12.25
CA THR A 593 -8.91 -9.68 12.71
C THR A 593 -8.49 -9.58 14.17
N PHE A 594 -8.49 -8.38 14.76
CA PHE A 594 -8.21 -8.14 16.18
C PHE A 594 -9.36 -8.57 17.09
N ASP A 595 -10.60 -8.55 16.58
CA ASP A 595 -11.78 -8.91 17.36
C ASP A 595 -12.12 -10.42 17.27
N ILE A 596 -11.27 -11.20 16.59
CA ILE A 596 -11.41 -12.67 16.51
C ILE A 596 -10.65 -13.33 17.68
N PRO A 597 -11.33 -14.01 18.62
CA PRO A 597 -10.72 -14.55 19.84
C PRO A 597 -9.54 -15.51 19.60
N THR A 598 -9.60 -16.30 18.53
CA THR A 598 -8.54 -17.25 18.21
C THR A 598 -7.29 -16.57 17.66
N LEU A 599 -7.42 -15.42 16.99
CA LEU A 599 -6.30 -14.68 16.40
C LEU A 599 -5.62 -13.79 17.44
N ILE A 600 -6.40 -13.00 18.19
CA ILE A 600 -5.86 -12.09 19.21
C ILE A 600 -5.15 -12.84 20.34
N LYS A 601 -5.58 -14.08 20.66
CA LYS A 601 -4.86 -14.93 21.62
C LYS A 601 -3.43 -15.29 21.15
N LEU A 602 -3.18 -15.31 19.84
CA LEU A 602 -1.87 -15.62 19.26
C LEU A 602 -0.95 -14.38 19.21
N ALA A 603 -1.52 -13.18 19.11
CA ALA A 603 -0.80 -11.91 19.19
C ALA A 603 -1.60 -10.86 19.98
N PRO A 604 -1.64 -10.97 21.33
CA PRO A 604 -2.55 -10.19 22.16
C PRO A 604 -2.09 -8.76 22.46
N ASP A 605 -0.85 -8.41 22.10
CA ASP A 605 -0.23 -7.16 22.52
C ASP A 605 0.84 -6.76 21.49
N ASN A 606 1.18 -5.48 21.43
CA ASN A 606 2.23 -4.92 20.60
C ASN A 606 3.28 -4.18 21.45
N PRO A 607 4.09 -4.87 22.27
CA PRO A 607 5.17 -4.19 23.00
C PRO A 607 6.11 -3.46 22.02
N VAL A 608 6.77 -2.39 22.47
CA VAL A 608 7.85 -1.75 21.71
C VAL A 608 9.14 -2.56 21.83
N TRP A 609 9.79 -2.86 20.73
CA TRP A 609 10.98 -3.70 20.67
C TRP A 609 12.21 -2.81 20.67
N ILE A 610 13.20 -3.13 21.50
CA ILE A 610 14.51 -2.47 21.52
C ILE A 610 15.63 -3.49 21.64
N SER A 611 16.86 -3.10 21.24
CA SER A 611 18.01 -3.99 21.33
C SER A 611 18.41 -4.25 22.80
N PRO A 612 19.02 -5.41 23.11
CA PRO A 612 19.48 -5.71 24.48
C PRO A 612 20.52 -4.73 24.99
N LYS A 613 21.38 -4.20 24.11
CA LYS A 613 22.38 -3.19 24.46
C LYS A 613 21.72 -1.87 24.87
N ARG A 614 20.69 -1.45 24.14
CA ARG A 614 19.95 -0.22 24.44
C ARG A 614 19.10 -0.38 25.71
N ALA A 615 18.44 -1.52 25.89
CA ALA A 615 17.72 -1.87 27.11
C ALA A 615 18.62 -1.84 28.37
N SER A 616 19.80 -2.45 28.28
CA SER A 616 20.78 -2.47 29.38
C SER A 616 21.24 -1.07 29.77
N THR A 617 21.54 -0.21 28.78
CA THR A 617 21.96 1.17 29.04
C THR A 617 20.85 1.98 29.73
N LEU A 618 19.59 1.76 29.33
CA LEU A 618 18.43 2.44 29.91
C LEU A 618 17.92 1.79 31.21
N LYS A 619 18.52 0.68 31.66
CA LYS A 619 18.08 -0.12 32.82
C LYS A 619 16.62 -0.60 32.69
N ILE A 620 16.22 -0.90 31.45
CA ILE A 620 14.92 -1.46 31.08
C ILE A 620 15.08 -2.99 30.93
N LYS A 621 14.13 -3.74 31.49
CA LYS A 621 14.02 -5.19 31.35
C LYS A 621 12.88 -5.54 30.38
N ASP A 622 12.95 -6.75 29.83
CA ASP A 622 11.85 -7.32 29.05
C ASP A 622 10.55 -7.33 29.88
N GLY A 623 9.47 -6.84 29.29
CA GLY A 623 8.15 -6.72 29.92
C GLY A 623 7.95 -5.49 30.81
N ASP A 624 8.96 -4.64 31.03
CA ASP A 624 8.80 -3.40 31.78
C ASP A 624 7.77 -2.48 31.10
N ALA A 625 6.97 -1.78 31.90
CA ALA A 625 6.11 -0.70 31.43
C ALA A 625 6.91 0.58 31.20
N VAL A 626 6.68 1.22 30.06
CA VAL A 626 7.37 2.43 29.61
C VAL A 626 6.39 3.46 29.07
N GLU A 627 6.83 4.71 29.03
CA GLU A 627 6.21 5.77 28.26
C GLU A 627 7.01 6.01 26.98
N LEU A 628 6.31 6.03 25.84
CA LEU A 628 6.87 6.47 24.57
C LEU A 628 6.40 7.90 24.34
N PHE A 629 7.35 8.82 24.23
CA PHE A 629 7.09 10.21 23.86
C PHE A 629 7.58 10.45 22.43
N SER A 630 6.69 10.84 21.53
CA SER A 630 7.08 11.27 20.19
C SER A 630 7.61 12.70 20.24
N THR A 631 8.87 12.90 19.89
CA THR A 631 9.40 14.26 19.73
C THR A 631 8.83 14.94 18.49
N THR A 632 8.24 14.18 17.57
CA THR A 632 7.64 14.70 16.34
C THR A 632 6.20 15.13 16.53
N THR A 633 5.36 14.33 17.20
CA THR A 633 3.93 14.67 17.44
C THR A 633 3.67 15.33 18.79
N GLY A 634 4.61 15.22 19.73
CA GLY A 634 4.42 15.63 21.13
C GLY A 634 3.50 14.71 21.93
N GLN A 635 3.02 13.61 21.36
CA GLN A 635 2.13 12.66 22.03
C GLN A 635 2.91 11.70 22.93
N LYS A 636 2.22 11.22 23.98
CA LYS A 636 2.71 10.17 24.88
C LYS A 636 1.77 8.97 24.87
N VAL A 637 2.34 7.78 24.78
CA VAL A 637 1.60 6.51 24.90
C VAL A 637 2.31 5.58 25.89
N SER A 638 1.54 4.85 26.68
CA SER A 638 2.08 3.82 27.58
C SER A 638 2.07 2.46 26.87
N CYS A 639 3.16 1.72 26.97
CA CYS A 639 3.19 0.33 26.53
C CYS A 639 4.23 -0.50 27.30
N LYS A 640 4.41 -1.76 26.89
CA LYS A 640 5.45 -2.63 27.42
C LYS A 640 6.65 -2.66 26.49
N VAL A 641 7.82 -2.96 27.03
CA VAL A 641 9.02 -3.22 26.23
C VAL A 641 9.18 -4.71 25.95
N LYS A 642 9.64 -5.02 24.73
CA LYS A 642 10.21 -6.30 24.37
C LYS A 642 11.70 -6.12 24.05
N VAL A 643 12.56 -6.83 24.76
CA VAL A 643 13.99 -6.81 24.49
C VAL A 643 14.32 -7.93 23.52
N ALA A 644 14.76 -7.58 22.31
CA ALA A 644 14.94 -8.55 21.23
C ALA A 644 16.23 -8.30 20.43
N GLU A 645 16.93 -9.40 20.10
CA GLU A 645 18.07 -9.38 19.19
C GLU A 645 17.63 -9.10 17.74
N GLY A 646 18.60 -8.70 16.90
CA GLY A 646 18.34 -8.49 15.47
C GLY A 646 17.55 -7.22 15.18
N ILE A 647 17.69 -6.20 16.00
CA ILE A 647 17.24 -4.83 15.73
C ILE A 647 18.43 -3.89 15.98
N ARG A 648 18.54 -2.81 15.20
CA ARG A 648 19.57 -1.79 15.42
C ARG A 648 19.42 -1.12 16.79
N ASP A 649 20.54 -0.66 17.34
CA ASP A 649 20.58 0.00 18.65
C ASP A 649 19.86 1.36 18.68
N ASP A 650 19.74 2.02 17.54
CA ASP A 650 19.11 3.34 17.36
C ASP A 650 17.64 3.24 16.93
N THR A 651 17.08 2.03 16.91
CA THR A 651 15.76 1.74 16.32
C THR A 651 14.86 1.03 17.32
N ALA A 652 13.62 1.49 17.41
CA ALA A 652 12.53 0.87 18.13
C ALA A 652 11.48 0.35 17.14
N PHE A 653 10.88 -0.81 17.41
CA PHE A 653 9.87 -1.41 16.53
C PHE A 653 8.56 -1.70 17.26
N ALA A 654 7.43 -1.42 16.63
CA ALA A 654 6.13 -1.83 17.14
C ALA A 654 5.24 -2.41 16.03
N TYR A 655 4.41 -3.39 16.39
CA TYR A 655 3.36 -3.84 15.47
C TYR A 655 2.22 -2.81 15.43
N PHE A 656 1.70 -2.59 14.23
CA PHE A 656 0.60 -1.67 13.94
C PHE A 656 -0.78 -2.32 14.16
N GLY A 657 -1.81 -1.51 14.41
CA GLY A 657 -3.23 -1.92 14.39
C GLY A 657 -3.90 -2.19 15.75
N PHE A 658 -3.14 -2.09 16.84
CA PHE A 658 -3.61 -2.25 18.22
C PHE A 658 -4.14 -0.93 18.82
N GLY A 659 -4.63 -0.96 20.06
CA GLY A 659 -5.10 0.23 20.76
C GLY A 659 -6.56 0.61 20.47
N ARG A 660 -7.43 -0.37 20.23
CA ARG A 660 -8.87 -0.15 19.98
C ARG A 660 -9.57 0.46 21.19
N HIS A 661 -10.48 1.39 20.92
CA HIS A 661 -11.19 2.15 21.96
C HIS A 661 -12.71 2.02 21.87
N SER A 662 -13.25 1.44 20.80
CA SER A 662 -14.64 1.05 20.66
C SER A 662 -14.96 -0.06 21.64
N LYS A 663 -16.00 0.16 22.45
CA LYS A 663 -16.57 -0.90 23.30
C LYS A 663 -17.38 -1.91 22.48
N GLY A 664 -17.65 -1.63 21.21
CA GLY A 664 -18.32 -2.52 20.28
C GLY A 664 -17.43 -3.69 19.83
N GLU A 665 -16.11 -3.52 19.83
CA GLU A 665 -15.14 -4.58 19.51
C GLU A 665 -14.60 -5.17 20.82
N ARG A 666 -15.43 -5.96 21.52
CA ARG A 666 -15.16 -6.33 22.93
C ARG A 666 -13.88 -7.13 23.13
N VAL A 667 -13.44 -7.86 22.10
CA VAL A 667 -12.27 -8.74 22.17
C VAL A 667 -11.01 -7.95 21.84
N ALA A 668 -11.09 -7.00 20.92
CA ALA A 668 -9.98 -6.12 20.58
C ALA A 668 -9.79 -4.97 21.59
N TYR A 669 -10.87 -4.54 22.26
CA TYR A 669 -10.86 -3.43 23.20
C TYR A 669 -9.81 -3.59 24.31
N GLY A 670 -8.95 -2.57 24.47
CA GLY A 670 -7.92 -2.53 25.51
C GLY A 670 -6.68 -3.39 25.26
N HIS A 671 -6.56 -4.02 24.09
CA HIS A 671 -5.36 -4.76 23.70
C HIS A 671 -4.32 -3.85 23.04
N GLY A 672 -3.10 -3.88 23.57
CA GLY A 672 -1.97 -3.12 23.07
C GLY A 672 -2.14 -1.61 23.14
N PHE A 673 -1.34 -0.89 22.36
CA PHE A 673 -1.35 0.57 22.30
C PHE A 673 -1.45 1.07 20.85
N ASP A 674 -2.00 2.28 20.71
CA ASP A 674 -2.12 3.00 19.45
C ASP A 674 -0.76 3.59 19.04
N VAL A 675 -0.08 2.94 18.11
CA VAL A 675 1.20 3.42 17.58
C VAL A 675 1.05 4.65 16.67
N ASN A 676 -0.13 4.87 16.07
CA ASN A 676 -0.33 5.98 15.15
C ASN A 676 -0.36 7.32 15.88
N ALA A 677 -0.73 7.34 17.15
CA ALA A 677 -0.65 8.54 17.99
C ALA A 677 0.76 9.16 18.02
N VAL A 678 1.81 8.34 17.93
CA VAL A 678 3.22 8.79 17.97
C VAL A 678 3.86 8.97 16.59
N ILE A 679 3.14 8.69 15.51
CA ILE A 679 3.58 8.87 14.12
C ILE A 679 3.05 10.20 13.58
N SER A 680 3.94 11.02 13.03
CA SER A 680 3.59 12.33 12.48
C SER A 680 2.96 12.24 11.09
N ASN A 681 1.98 13.10 10.86
CA ASN A 681 1.35 13.34 9.57
C ASN A 681 2.01 14.49 8.76
N GLU A 682 3.13 15.03 9.24
CA GLU A 682 3.86 16.16 8.62
C GLU A 682 5.21 15.78 8.02
N LEU A 683 5.81 14.64 8.44
CA LEU A 683 6.98 14.09 7.76
C LEU A 683 6.50 13.32 6.53
N VAL A 684 6.76 13.88 5.35
CA VAL A 684 6.16 13.39 4.10
C VAL A 684 7.15 13.39 2.94
N ASP A 685 6.95 12.45 2.03
CA ASP A 685 7.47 12.50 0.67
C ASP A 685 6.67 13.53 -0.14
N ASN A 686 7.34 14.61 -0.53
CA ASN A 686 6.71 15.74 -1.20
C ASN A 686 6.27 15.46 -2.64
N ILE A 687 6.67 14.34 -3.24
CA ILE A 687 6.24 13.94 -4.58
C ILE A 687 4.95 13.13 -4.49
N SER A 688 4.97 12.08 -3.68
CA SER A 688 3.86 11.12 -3.60
C SER A 688 2.81 11.48 -2.55
N GLY A 689 3.12 12.35 -1.59
CA GLY A 689 2.32 12.57 -0.39
C GLY A 689 2.42 11.43 0.63
N GLY A 690 3.33 10.47 0.43
CA GLY A 690 3.54 9.36 1.35
C GLY A 690 4.08 9.81 2.71
N ILE A 691 3.60 9.20 3.80
CA ILE A 691 4.02 9.51 5.16
C ILE A 691 5.36 8.82 5.46
N ALA A 692 6.34 9.56 5.98
CA ALA A 692 7.63 9.01 6.38
C ALA A 692 7.54 8.31 7.74
N GLN A 693 6.91 7.13 7.79
CA GLN A 693 6.58 6.47 9.05
C GLN A 693 7.82 6.03 9.85
N SER A 694 8.93 5.75 9.17
CA SER A 694 10.18 5.27 9.78
C SER A 694 11.10 6.40 10.27
N LEU A 695 10.73 7.67 10.08
CA LEU A 695 11.51 8.83 10.50
C LEU A 695 10.95 9.52 11.75
N ASN A 696 10.04 8.87 12.48
CA ASN A 696 9.52 9.41 13.73
C ASN A 696 10.51 9.11 14.86
N ILE A 697 10.88 10.13 15.63
CA ILE A 697 11.77 9.95 16.78
C ILE A 697 10.92 9.81 18.04
N VAL A 698 11.16 8.74 18.78
CA VAL A 698 10.52 8.47 20.07
C VAL A 698 11.55 8.38 21.19
N LYS A 699 11.21 8.94 22.35
CA LYS A 699 11.89 8.74 23.61
C LYS A 699 11.23 7.61 24.38
N ILE A 700 12.03 6.71 24.95
CA ILE A 700 11.54 5.61 25.78
C ILE A 700 11.98 5.83 27.22
N GLU A 701 11.01 6.14 28.09
CA GLU A 701 11.23 6.39 29.51
C GLU A 701 10.61 5.27 30.35
N LYS A 702 11.34 4.79 31.35
CA LYS A 702 10.80 3.82 32.30
C LYS A 702 9.75 4.48 33.17
N ARG A 703 8.55 3.88 33.23
CA ARG A 703 7.51 4.36 34.13
C ARG A 703 7.91 4.04 35.56
N ASN A 704 8.09 5.06 36.40
CA ASN A 704 8.23 4.86 37.84
C ASN A 704 6.83 4.52 38.39
N ASN A 705 6.70 3.36 39.03
CA ASN A 705 5.46 2.91 39.67
C ASN A 705 4.99 3.85 40.78
#